data_AF-B0ME67-F1
#
_entry.id   AF-B0ME67-F1
#
_cell.length_a   1.000
_cell.length_b   1.000
_cell.length_c   1.000
_cell.angle_alpha   90.00
_cell.angle_beta   90.00
_cell.angle_gamma   90.00
#
_symmetry.space_group_name_H-M   'P 1'
#
loop_
_entity.id
_entity.type
_entity.pdbx_description
1 polymer ?
#
loop_
_entity_poly.entity_id
_entity_poly.type
_entity_poly.pdbx_seq_one_letter_code
_entity_poly.pdbx_strand_id
1 'polypeptide(L)'
;MEKTETSENRKTVQNQTLEPDEKELKGDQTKTKKKTAKTSGDTAENGQTILDVSEGDVKITKTGATVGGVSKDDGSLNPKGYWITGTTTAYNVVVEKGVKTEITLCDVNITCDKTKMDCINVSHSDVTITLKGQNELLCKSGNSQDGTYTKEGAALAKDGEDGQLTIQCEFSKESGHKCDNRCGRLIAKGKEDLYHGGAIGNTFRNANGSKGSEAGFSNFTIKGGNIEAKGGYHSPGIGGTCNTSNKLINGGNRPDGMSGKTSNIRIMGGNIKAEGNYGCAGIGGGVWNIIDGLYITGGKVEATGGKKGPGIGSVSTSLLKDIVISGGDTVVIAKGDEESGAPGIGKTNYSASTNVENTVFQHVAASPDNGYQGYVQDGESMDSYTFMEGTPFKKETDIRVGKFYTAVYFGPFRDENTVESSTNEQIGANHVISKTGGKGFTKDQLKELTKVNARDKSGNPFSVDQIRFVHEEQIEAINKAKTAGKTGDYPLTFCTANGTEVTVQIYLRKDGTDAVVIDPDDPVPTIGANDFEKDTGGDGFTEEQLKIYGELKGKDKDGTTIDLDGFTVDPEQMEQLNQAKTAGKSGTFDLTYTSNEGAKVTVQVTLVKYDAVEENQDPDNPEMIKGMDVISRTGGSAFSEAKLKELTMVKAFDKDGREILPEDLKFSESDQLQRINGAKTKGETGNFDLTMETPDGTKVTVKVCLRDSGSDGAGYDPEKLSSFIGANDAVHETGGEAFTKDELRDLCRVKAKDPSRNNVEAEVQNNQWETLNKAKESGKTGTYPLTFYLEDGTKAQVKITLTGDHKVKFDSNGGYDTPVTQTVRGGNQVVEPKDPKRDGYEFMGWYYTDENGKEVKWDFSDPVHQNMTLKAKWKKSETEKADNGTSEKVSKKKTDQKKMRTGNTKRFRRKTDQQRQQKQERNRTLDGYGSVF
;
A
#
# COMPACT_ATOMS: atom_id res chain seq x y z
N MET A 1 -4.20 -21.37 -67.35
CA MET A 1 -3.45 -21.86 -68.54
C MET A 1 -2.00 -22.05 -68.13
N GLU A 2 -1.26 -22.92 -68.82
CA GLU A 2 0.23 -23.09 -68.79
C GLU A 2 0.89 -23.06 -67.39
N LYS A 3 1.19 -24.19 -66.73
CA LYS A 3 2.10 -25.31 -67.06
C LYS A 3 3.56 -24.91 -67.39
N THR A 4 4.46 -25.26 -66.47
CA THR A 4 5.62 -26.12 -66.78
C THR A 4 5.97 -26.98 -65.55
N GLU A 5 6.82 -27.99 -65.70
CA GLU A 5 6.98 -29.13 -64.76
C GLU A 5 8.45 -29.27 -64.29
N THR A 6 8.73 -30.33 -63.50
CA THR A 6 10.06 -30.84 -63.05
C THR A 6 10.80 -30.07 -61.94
N SER A 7 11.54 -30.70 -61.01
CA SER A 7 11.56 -32.11 -60.54
C SER A 7 12.40 -32.28 -59.25
N GLU A 8 12.31 -33.48 -58.66
CA GLU A 8 13.31 -34.18 -57.83
C GLU A 8 13.38 -34.04 -56.29
N ASN A 9 13.65 -35.22 -55.71
CA ASN A 9 14.48 -35.53 -54.53
C ASN A 9 14.10 -35.02 -53.13
N ARG A 10 13.42 -35.91 -52.40
CA ARG A 10 13.66 -36.10 -50.95
C ARG A 10 15.17 -36.25 -50.70
N LYS A 11 15.69 -35.57 -49.68
CA LYS A 11 16.90 -36.02 -48.95
C LYS A 11 16.61 -36.07 -47.46
N THR A 12 16.96 -37.19 -46.84
CA THR A 12 17.12 -37.31 -45.39
C THR A 12 18.25 -36.40 -44.94
N VAL A 13 18.04 -35.65 -43.86
CA VAL A 13 19.13 -35.03 -43.09
C VAL A 13 19.41 -35.95 -41.91
N GLN A 14 20.60 -36.55 -41.91
CA GLN A 14 21.12 -37.32 -40.77
C GLN A 14 21.82 -36.37 -39.79
N ASN A 15 22.09 -36.86 -38.59
CA ASN A 15 22.79 -36.16 -37.51
C ASN A 15 23.97 -35.29 -38.01
N GLN A 16 24.00 -34.02 -37.59
CA GLN A 16 25.26 -33.31 -37.42
C GLN A 16 25.59 -33.27 -35.92
N THR A 17 26.48 -34.18 -35.52
CA THR A 17 27.27 -34.00 -34.31
C THR A 17 28.04 -32.69 -34.44
N LEU A 18 27.97 -31.81 -33.45
CA LEU A 18 28.83 -30.62 -33.42
C LEU A 18 30.25 -31.05 -33.04
N GLU A 19 31.11 -31.19 -34.05
CA GLU A 19 32.56 -31.18 -33.83
C GLU A 19 33.00 -29.79 -33.34
N PRO A 20 33.95 -29.69 -32.39
CA PRO A 20 34.38 -28.41 -31.84
C PRO A 20 35.17 -27.60 -32.87
N ASP A 21 34.87 -26.29 -32.98
CA ASP A 21 35.56 -25.40 -33.91
C ASP A 21 36.98 -25.06 -33.41
N GLU A 22 38.01 -25.57 -34.08
CA GLU A 22 39.43 -25.37 -33.74
C GLU A 22 39.95 -23.92 -33.92
N LYS A 23 39.07 -22.92 -34.17
CA LYS A 23 39.50 -21.56 -34.59
C LYS A 23 39.24 -20.37 -33.65
N GLU A 24 38.85 -20.60 -32.39
CA GLU A 24 38.97 -19.54 -31.35
C GLU A 24 40.24 -19.67 -30.47
N LEU A 25 41.13 -20.62 -30.75
CA LEU A 25 42.38 -20.84 -30.00
C LEU A 25 43.57 -19.90 -30.37
N LYS A 26 43.29 -18.63 -30.72
CA LYS A 26 44.33 -17.61 -31.03
C LYS A 26 44.03 -16.21 -30.46
N GLY A 27 43.78 -16.15 -29.16
CA GLY A 27 43.86 -14.91 -28.38
C GLY A 27 45.31 -14.42 -28.20
N ASP A 28 45.54 -13.14 -28.47
CA ASP A 28 46.77 -12.33 -28.42
C ASP A 28 47.98 -12.86 -27.58
N GLN A 29 49.15 -12.99 -28.23
CA GLN A 29 50.45 -13.18 -27.56
C GLN A 29 51.12 -11.84 -27.20
N THR A 30 50.50 -11.05 -26.32
CA THR A 30 51.21 -9.92 -25.69
C THR A 30 52.29 -10.45 -24.73
N LYS A 31 53.51 -9.90 -24.84
CA LYS A 31 54.70 -10.39 -24.11
C LYS A 31 54.69 -9.99 -22.63
N THR A 32 53.87 -10.65 -21.81
CA THR A 32 54.08 -10.66 -20.35
C THR A 32 55.45 -11.27 -20.04
N LYS A 33 56.24 -10.58 -19.20
CA LYS A 33 57.49 -11.13 -18.67
C LYS A 33 57.16 -12.40 -17.89
N LYS A 34 57.92 -13.49 -18.07
CA LYS A 34 57.89 -14.63 -17.15
C LYS A 34 58.13 -14.12 -15.72
N LYS A 35 57.10 -14.09 -14.87
CA LYS A 35 57.31 -14.31 -13.43
C LYS A 35 58.00 -15.67 -13.32
N THR A 36 59.05 -15.78 -12.51
CA THR A 36 59.63 -17.07 -12.17
C THR A 36 58.54 -17.95 -11.56
N ALA A 37 58.43 -19.21 -11.98
CA ALA A 37 57.55 -20.15 -11.30
C ALA A 37 58.01 -20.26 -9.85
N LYS A 38 57.09 -20.10 -8.90
CA LYS A 38 57.38 -20.34 -7.48
C LYS A 38 57.50 -21.85 -7.29
N THR A 39 58.58 -22.26 -6.64
CA THR A 39 58.93 -23.66 -6.35
C THR A 39 58.42 -24.06 -4.97
N SER A 40 58.21 -25.35 -4.70
CA SER A 40 57.60 -25.71 -3.42
C SER A 40 58.54 -25.43 -2.25
N GLY A 41 58.03 -24.65 -1.28
CA GLY A 41 58.81 -23.99 -0.22
C GLY A 41 58.80 -22.46 -0.33
N ASP A 42 58.46 -21.90 -1.49
CA ASP A 42 58.13 -20.48 -1.62
C ASP A 42 56.79 -20.15 -0.94
N THR A 43 56.62 -18.89 -0.54
CA THR A 43 55.35 -18.38 0.00
C THR A 43 54.48 -17.75 -1.10
N ALA A 44 53.19 -18.06 -1.12
CA ALA A 44 52.19 -17.43 -1.97
C ALA A 44 51.93 -15.97 -1.56
N GLU A 45 51.31 -15.18 -2.44
CA GLU A 45 51.11 -13.72 -2.23
C GLU A 45 50.15 -13.41 -1.07
N ASN A 46 49.42 -14.41 -0.56
CA ASN A 46 48.54 -14.35 0.62
C ASN A 46 49.18 -14.92 1.93
N GLY A 47 50.43 -15.38 1.88
CA GLY A 47 51.14 -15.98 3.04
C GLY A 47 51.05 -17.51 3.17
N GLN A 48 50.42 -18.21 2.24
CA GLN A 48 50.35 -19.69 2.24
C GLN A 48 51.66 -20.33 1.76
N THR A 49 52.02 -21.49 2.31
CA THR A 49 53.19 -22.27 1.84
C THR A 49 52.83 -22.98 0.53
N ILE A 50 53.68 -22.87 -0.50
CA ILE A 50 53.42 -23.47 -1.83
C ILE A 50 53.85 -24.94 -1.85
N LEU A 51 52.94 -25.82 -2.25
CA LEU A 51 53.11 -27.27 -2.35
C LEU A 51 52.81 -27.74 -3.78
N ASP A 52 53.84 -28.06 -4.56
CA ASP A 52 53.63 -28.54 -5.94
C ASP A 52 53.52 -30.06 -5.97
N VAL A 53 52.36 -30.59 -6.36
CA VAL A 53 52.06 -32.03 -6.35
C VAL A 53 52.76 -32.80 -7.49
N SER A 54 53.46 -32.11 -8.38
CA SER A 54 54.36 -32.75 -9.35
C SER A 54 55.76 -33.06 -8.80
N GLU A 55 56.18 -32.38 -7.71
CA GLU A 55 57.45 -32.69 -7.01
C GLU A 55 57.37 -33.98 -6.16
N GLY A 56 56.17 -34.38 -5.71
CA GLY A 56 55.98 -35.58 -4.89
C GLY A 56 54.64 -35.61 -4.15
N ASP A 57 54.43 -36.65 -3.33
CA ASP A 57 53.25 -36.75 -2.46
C ASP A 57 53.18 -35.56 -1.50
N VAL A 58 52.05 -34.84 -1.53
CA VAL A 58 51.78 -33.70 -0.65
C VAL A 58 51.11 -34.21 0.61
N LYS A 59 51.75 -34.04 1.77
CA LYS A 59 51.21 -34.50 3.06
C LYS A 59 51.20 -33.37 4.09
N ILE A 60 50.00 -32.94 4.50
CA ILE A 60 49.80 -31.88 5.49
C ILE A 60 49.51 -32.53 6.85
N THR A 61 50.33 -32.21 7.85
CA THR A 61 50.33 -32.80 9.20
C THR A 61 50.13 -31.73 10.27
N LYS A 62 49.91 -32.12 11.53
CA LYS A 62 49.80 -31.17 12.66
C LYS A 62 51.09 -30.36 12.93
N THR A 63 52.21 -30.76 12.32
CA THR A 63 53.54 -30.17 12.45
C THR A 63 54.07 -29.63 11.10
N GLY A 64 53.16 -29.22 10.21
CA GLY A 64 53.51 -28.68 8.88
C GLY A 64 53.31 -29.66 7.73
N ALA A 65 53.63 -29.21 6.52
CA ALA A 65 53.49 -29.95 5.28
C ALA A 65 54.83 -30.48 4.75
N THR A 66 54.76 -31.63 4.06
CA THR A 66 55.87 -32.18 3.29
C THR A 66 55.45 -32.40 1.83
N VAL A 67 56.40 -32.36 0.91
CA VAL A 67 56.23 -32.77 -0.50
C VAL A 67 57.32 -33.78 -0.83
N GLY A 68 56.94 -34.97 -1.27
CA GLY A 68 57.89 -36.08 -1.49
C GLY A 68 58.64 -36.51 -0.22
N GLY A 69 58.11 -36.18 0.97
CA GLY A 69 58.76 -36.38 2.26
C GLY A 69 59.72 -35.26 2.70
N VAL A 70 59.94 -34.24 1.87
CA VAL A 70 60.74 -33.04 2.23
C VAL A 70 59.84 -32.02 2.92
N SER A 71 60.19 -31.58 4.13
CA SER A 71 59.44 -30.52 4.85
C SER A 71 59.47 -29.21 4.08
N LYS A 72 58.33 -28.53 4.03
CA LYS A 72 58.17 -27.18 3.44
C LYS A 72 57.83 -26.10 4.47
N ASP A 73 57.53 -26.48 5.72
CA ASP A 73 57.40 -25.59 6.88
C ASP A 73 58.50 -25.86 7.94
N ASP A 74 58.57 -25.02 8.96
CA ASP A 74 59.59 -24.99 10.02
C ASP A 74 59.39 -26.00 11.17
N GLY A 75 58.46 -26.95 11.01
CA GLY A 75 57.98 -27.87 12.05
C GLY A 75 56.66 -27.44 12.69
N SER A 76 56.08 -26.31 12.26
CA SER A 76 54.72 -25.88 12.60
C SER A 76 53.77 -25.94 11.39
N LEU A 77 52.46 -26.07 11.65
CA LEU A 77 51.42 -25.94 10.63
C LEU A 77 51.26 -24.46 10.25
N ASN A 78 51.37 -24.10 8.96
CA ASN A 78 51.21 -22.72 8.52
C ASN A 78 49.78 -22.21 8.84
N PRO A 79 49.60 -21.16 9.68
CA PRO A 79 48.29 -20.65 10.07
C PRO A 79 47.53 -19.93 8.96
N LYS A 80 48.14 -19.70 7.79
CA LYS A 80 47.46 -19.27 6.56
C LYS A 80 47.02 -20.45 5.68
N GLY A 81 47.51 -21.65 5.95
CA GLY A 81 47.31 -22.83 5.13
C GLY A 81 48.24 -22.89 3.92
N TYR A 82 47.79 -23.59 2.87
CA TYR A 82 48.65 -24.08 1.80
C TYR A 82 48.13 -23.74 0.41
N TRP A 83 49.05 -23.48 -0.52
CA TRP A 83 48.72 -23.19 -1.92
C TRP A 83 49.25 -24.33 -2.79
N ILE A 84 48.35 -25.15 -3.33
CA ILE A 84 48.69 -26.35 -4.09
C ILE A 84 48.63 -26.05 -5.59
N THR A 85 49.65 -26.51 -6.31
CA THR A 85 49.80 -26.41 -7.77
C THR A 85 50.21 -27.75 -8.37
N GLY A 86 50.15 -27.87 -9.69
CA GLY A 86 50.90 -28.87 -10.45
C GLY A 86 50.08 -30.04 -10.99
N THR A 87 50.70 -30.79 -11.91
CA THR A 87 50.09 -31.91 -12.63
C THR A 87 50.79 -33.22 -12.32
N THR A 88 50.06 -34.27 -11.96
CA THR A 88 50.62 -35.60 -11.64
C THR A 88 49.68 -36.75 -11.96
N THR A 89 50.27 -37.91 -12.27
CA THR A 89 49.58 -39.21 -12.30
C THR A 89 50.21 -40.23 -11.35
N ALA A 90 51.08 -39.77 -10.44
CA ALA A 90 51.95 -40.62 -9.61
C ALA A 90 51.94 -40.26 -8.12
N TYR A 91 51.36 -39.11 -7.76
CA TYR A 91 51.35 -38.54 -6.41
C TYR A 91 49.94 -38.08 -6.03
N ASN A 92 49.68 -37.86 -4.74
CA ASN A 92 48.41 -37.31 -4.26
C ASN A 92 48.58 -36.31 -3.12
N VAL A 93 47.45 -35.70 -2.70
CA VAL A 93 47.36 -34.81 -1.54
C VAL A 93 46.67 -35.54 -0.38
N VAL A 94 47.26 -35.51 0.82
CA VAL A 94 46.68 -36.08 2.04
C VAL A 94 46.76 -35.06 3.18
N VAL A 95 45.62 -34.78 3.82
CA VAL A 95 45.54 -34.03 5.08
C VAL A 95 45.31 -35.02 6.23
N GLU A 96 46.18 -35.01 7.24
CA GLU A 96 46.09 -35.98 8.35
C GLU A 96 44.94 -35.70 9.33
N LYS A 97 44.35 -36.79 9.86
CA LYS A 97 43.23 -36.77 10.82
C LYS A 97 43.41 -35.73 11.95
N GLY A 98 42.44 -34.81 12.02
CA GLY A 98 42.38 -33.75 13.01
C GLY A 98 43.33 -32.57 12.75
N VAL A 99 43.90 -32.44 11.55
CA VAL A 99 44.47 -31.17 11.07
C VAL A 99 43.33 -30.21 10.73
N LYS A 100 43.56 -28.91 10.94
CA LYS A 100 42.67 -27.82 10.54
C LYS A 100 43.43 -26.82 9.68
N THR A 101 43.05 -26.65 8.41
CA THR A 101 43.80 -25.82 7.46
C THR A 101 42.92 -25.21 6.37
N GLU A 102 43.32 -24.05 5.85
CA GLU A 102 42.88 -23.60 4.52
C GLU A 102 43.80 -24.20 3.45
N ILE A 103 43.28 -24.41 2.25
CA ILE A 103 44.01 -24.83 1.04
C ILE A 103 43.50 -23.97 -0.12
N THR A 104 44.40 -23.44 -0.96
CA THR A 104 44.06 -22.95 -2.30
C THR A 104 44.48 -24.01 -3.31
N LEU A 105 43.56 -24.46 -4.16
CA LEU A 105 43.91 -25.22 -5.38
C LEU A 105 44.01 -24.22 -6.54
N CYS A 106 45.17 -24.17 -7.19
CA CYS A 106 45.41 -23.32 -8.35
C CYS A 106 46.01 -24.16 -9.48
N ASP A 107 45.22 -24.41 -10.52
CA ASP A 107 45.63 -25.13 -11.74
C ASP A 107 46.22 -26.52 -11.44
N VAL A 108 45.59 -27.24 -10.51
CA VAL A 108 45.97 -28.59 -10.04
C VAL A 108 45.34 -29.66 -10.92
N ASN A 109 46.12 -30.59 -11.46
CA ASN A 109 45.60 -31.75 -12.21
C ASN A 109 46.16 -33.08 -11.66
N ILE A 110 45.33 -33.86 -10.95
CA ILE A 110 45.74 -35.11 -10.31
C ILE A 110 44.93 -36.27 -10.87
N THR A 111 45.62 -37.31 -11.33
CA THR A 111 45.03 -38.62 -11.61
C THR A 111 45.57 -39.66 -10.63
N CYS A 112 44.73 -40.25 -9.78
CA CYS A 112 45.13 -41.36 -8.90
C CYS A 112 44.76 -42.73 -9.50
N ASP A 113 45.46 -43.76 -9.03
CA ASP A 113 45.23 -45.17 -9.34
C ASP A 113 45.21 -46.03 -8.04
N LYS A 114 45.22 -47.36 -8.16
CA LYS A 114 45.26 -48.29 -7.02
C LYS A 114 46.55 -48.26 -6.17
N THR A 115 47.52 -47.41 -6.48
CA THR A 115 48.67 -47.15 -5.58
C THR A 115 48.36 -46.03 -4.58
N LYS A 116 47.67 -44.96 -5.01
CA LYS A 116 47.32 -43.78 -4.20
C LYS A 116 45.89 -43.76 -3.68
N MET A 117 44.99 -44.46 -4.35
CA MET A 117 43.54 -44.55 -4.11
C MET A 117 42.77 -43.24 -4.30
N ASP A 118 43.19 -42.14 -3.67
CA ASP A 118 42.52 -40.85 -3.75
C ASP A 118 43.42 -39.80 -4.42
N CYS A 119 42.84 -38.83 -5.14
CA CYS A 119 43.61 -37.69 -5.67
C CYS A 119 43.87 -36.65 -4.57
N ILE A 120 42.84 -36.34 -3.78
CA ILE A 120 42.93 -35.56 -2.55
C ILE A 120 42.16 -36.31 -1.45
N ASN A 121 42.78 -36.54 -0.31
CA ASN A 121 42.13 -37.09 0.89
C ASN A 121 42.15 -36.06 2.03
N VAL A 122 40.97 -35.80 2.60
CA VAL A 122 40.73 -34.87 3.72
C VAL A 122 39.92 -35.53 4.84
N SER A 123 39.91 -36.85 4.90
CA SER A 123 39.13 -37.63 5.86
C SER A 123 39.46 -37.23 7.30
N HIS A 124 38.41 -37.05 8.12
CA HIS A 124 38.52 -36.66 9.54
C HIS A 124 39.29 -35.35 9.83
N SER A 125 39.34 -34.42 8.87
CA SER A 125 40.08 -33.15 8.97
C SER A 125 39.15 -31.95 8.77
N ASP A 126 39.53 -30.77 9.26
CA ASP A 126 38.82 -29.50 9.06
C ASP A 126 39.48 -28.70 7.92
N VAL A 127 39.01 -28.86 6.68
CA VAL A 127 39.65 -28.31 5.48
C VAL A 127 38.74 -27.33 4.75
N THR A 128 39.24 -26.13 4.47
CA THR A 128 38.59 -25.17 3.55
C THR A 128 39.39 -25.06 2.27
N ILE A 129 38.84 -25.57 1.16
CA ILE A 129 39.41 -25.50 -0.19
C ILE A 129 38.88 -24.26 -0.91
N THR A 130 39.79 -23.36 -1.29
CA THR A 130 39.50 -22.22 -2.17
C THR A 130 39.93 -22.58 -3.60
N LEU A 131 39.01 -22.50 -4.55
CA LEU A 131 39.23 -22.79 -5.96
C LEU A 131 39.70 -21.55 -6.71
N LYS A 132 40.81 -21.70 -7.43
CA LYS A 132 41.38 -20.73 -8.37
C LYS A 132 41.82 -21.44 -9.64
N GLY A 133 41.69 -20.80 -10.81
CA GLY A 133 42.05 -21.41 -12.09
C GLY A 133 41.21 -22.65 -12.41
N GLN A 134 41.78 -23.62 -13.14
CA GLN A 134 41.10 -24.86 -13.53
C GLN A 134 41.72 -26.09 -12.84
N ASN A 135 40.97 -26.69 -11.91
CA ASN A 135 41.44 -27.84 -11.14
C ASN A 135 40.71 -29.12 -11.56
N GLU A 136 41.44 -30.21 -11.75
CA GLU A 136 40.93 -31.49 -12.25
C GLU A 136 41.45 -32.66 -11.41
N LEU A 137 40.54 -33.52 -10.96
CA LEU A 137 40.83 -34.67 -10.11
C LEU A 137 40.15 -35.91 -10.73
N LEU A 138 40.94 -36.91 -11.13
CA LEU A 138 40.46 -38.11 -11.82
C LEU A 138 40.83 -39.40 -11.07
N CYS A 139 39.85 -40.00 -10.41
CA CYS A 139 40.02 -41.29 -9.76
C CYS A 139 39.90 -42.47 -10.73
N LYS A 140 41.03 -43.14 -10.99
CA LYS A 140 41.06 -44.47 -11.66
C LYS A 140 41.14 -45.62 -10.66
N SER A 141 41.00 -45.35 -9.36
CA SER A 141 41.03 -46.37 -8.30
C SER A 141 39.64 -46.98 -8.07
N GLY A 142 39.13 -47.65 -9.10
CA GLY A 142 37.91 -48.47 -9.05
C GLY A 142 38.17 -49.91 -9.54
N ASN A 143 37.11 -50.68 -9.74
CA ASN A 143 37.16 -52.09 -10.14
C ASN A 143 36.56 -52.35 -11.51
N SER A 144 37.01 -53.39 -12.21
CA SER A 144 36.38 -53.86 -13.46
C SER A 144 35.09 -54.67 -13.23
N GLN A 145 34.77 -55.01 -11.98
CA GLN A 145 33.59 -55.79 -11.58
C GLN A 145 33.07 -55.31 -10.23
N ASP A 146 31.74 -55.31 -10.07
CA ASP A 146 31.09 -55.10 -8.77
C ASP A 146 31.46 -56.21 -7.77
N GLY A 147 31.26 -55.97 -6.48
CA GLY A 147 31.48 -56.95 -5.43
C GLY A 147 32.93 -57.36 -5.21
N THR A 148 33.89 -56.69 -5.85
CA THR A 148 35.32 -56.78 -5.53
C THR A 148 35.69 -55.64 -4.57
N TYR A 149 36.43 -55.96 -3.51
CA TYR A 149 36.66 -55.07 -2.37
C TYR A 149 38.15 -55.01 -2.07
N THR A 150 38.82 -53.91 -2.41
CA THR A 150 40.30 -53.85 -2.44
C THR A 150 40.88 -52.50 -2.04
N LYS A 151 40.75 -51.50 -2.92
CA LYS A 151 41.51 -50.23 -2.93
C LYS A 151 40.71 -49.15 -3.65
N GLU A 152 39.42 -49.11 -3.36
CA GLU A 152 38.51 -48.15 -3.95
C GLU A 152 38.79 -46.75 -3.36
N GLY A 153 38.60 -45.69 -4.13
CA GLY A 153 38.93 -44.34 -3.71
C GLY A 153 38.21 -43.26 -4.50
N ALA A 154 38.49 -41.99 -4.21
CA ALA A 154 37.75 -40.86 -4.77
C ALA A 154 38.64 -39.73 -5.31
N ALA A 155 38.07 -38.93 -6.22
CA ALA A 155 38.72 -37.70 -6.69
C ALA A 155 38.93 -36.71 -5.52
N LEU A 156 37.92 -36.55 -4.65
CA LEU A 156 38.04 -35.84 -3.38
C LEU A 156 37.38 -36.67 -2.26
N ALA A 157 38.23 -37.36 -1.49
CA ALA A 157 37.81 -38.26 -0.42
C ALA A 157 37.61 -37.53 0.91
N LYS A 158 36.40 -37.61 1.44
CA LYS A 158 36.01 -37.19 2.80
C LYS A 158 35.25 -38.36 3.46
N ASP A 159 36.01 -39.30 4.00
CA ASP A 159 35.47 -40.34 4.88
C ASP A 159 35.15 -39.76 6.27
N GLY A 160 34.29 -40.47 7.01
CA GLY A 160 33.93 -40.16 8.40
C GLY A 160 32.81 -39.14 8.58
N GLU A 161 32.08 -39.28 9.67
CA GLU A 161 31.08 -38.30 10.16
C GLU A 161 31.73 -37.13 10.94
N ASP A 162 33.03 -37.24 11.24
CA ASP A 162 33.89 -36.25 11.90
C ASP A 162 34.75 -35.43 10.91
N GLY A 163 35.24 -34.27 11.36
CA GLY A 163 35.88 -33.26 10.49
C GLY A 163 34.88 -32.48 9.61
N GLN A 164 35.37 -31.52 8.85
CA GLN A 164 34.56 -30.65 7.96
C GLN A 164 35.29 -30.41 6.64
N LEU A 165 34.57 -30.41 5.52
CA LEU A 165 35.11 -30.00 4.22
C LEU A 165 34.29 -28.84 3.66
N THR A 166 34.89 -27.67 3.52
CA THR A 166 34.32 -26.54 2.77
C THR A 166 35.01 -26.41 1.41
N ILE A 167 34.25 -26.20 0.33
CA ILE A 167 34.75 -25.73 -0.97
C ILE A 167 34.16 -24.35 -1.27
N GLN A 168 34.98 -23.44 -1.80
CA GLN A 168 34.58 -22.07 -2.09
C GLN A 168 35.36 -21.49 -3.28
N CYS A 169 34.83 -20.46 -3.97
CA CYS A 169 35.63 -19.64 -4.89
C CYS A 169 36.40 -18.55 -4.14
N GLU A 170 37.39 -17.94 -4.78
CA GLU A 170 38.13 -16.80 -4.20
C GLU A 170 37.26 -15.58 -3.86
N PHE A 171 36.08 -15.46 -4.47
CA PHE A 171 35.11 -14.38 -4.25
C PHE A 171 33.99 -14.72 -3.25
N SER A 172 33.95 -15.92 -2.65
CA SER A 172 32.81 -16.40 -1.84
C SER A 172 32.57 -15.66 -0.50
N LYS A 173 33.32 -14.58 -0.25
CA LYS A 173 33.23 -13.71 0.92
C LYS A 173 32.70 -12.31 0.56
N GLU A 174 32.47 -12.05 -0.73
CA GLU A 174 31.85 -10.83 -1.25
C GLU A 174 30.32 -10.93 -1.12
N SER A 175 29.66 -9.87 -0.63
CA SER A 175 28.21 -9.85 -0.48
C SER A 175 27.52 -9.84 -1.85
N GLY A 176 26.47 -10.64 -2.01
CA GLY A 176 25.72 -10.77 -3.28
C GLY A 176 26.48 -11.48 -4.41
N HIS A 177 27.63 -12.09 -4.14
CA HIS A 177 28.42 -12.77 -5.17
C HIS A 177 27.69 -13.97 -5.77
N LYS A 178 27.45 -13.92 -7.08
CA LYS A 178 27.01 -15.06 -7.89
C LYS A 178 28.19 -15.56 -8.71
N CYS A 179 28.39 -16.87 -8.76
CA CYS A 179 29.53 -17.43 -9.48
C CYS A 179 29.35 -17.33 -10.99
N ASP A 180 30.41 -16.93 -11.68
CA ASP A 180 30.51 -16.88 -13.14
C ASP A 180 31.86 -17.47 -13.60
N ASN A 181 32.20 -17.30 -14.88
CA ASN A 181 33.42 -17.84 -15.48
C ASN A 181 34.74 -17.29 -14.89
N ARG A 182 34.70 -16.25 -14.04
CA ARG A 182 35.86 -15.75 -13.28
C ARG A 182 36.16 -16.61 -12.05
N CYS A 183 35.18 -17.36 -11.54
CA CYS A 183 35.35 -18.22 -10.37
C CYS A 183 36.13 -19.49 -10.72
N GLY A 184 37.06 -19.87 -9.83
CA GLY A 184 37.82 -21.11 -9.99
C GLY A 184 36.94 -22.34 -10.17
N ARG A 185 37.39 -23.24 -11.05
CA ARG A 185 36.70 -24.49 -11.41
C ARG A 185 37.30 -25.69 -10.70
N LEU A 186 36.45 -26.66 -10.37
CA LEU A 186 36.82 -28.00 -9.95
C LEU A 186 36.08 -29.03 -10.80
N ILE A 187 36.81 -29.93 -11.44
CA ILE A 187 36.27 -31.09 -12.15
C ILE A 187 36.72 -32.35 -11.39
N ALA A 188 35.80 -33.03 -10.70
CA ALA A 188 36.10 -34.18 -9.83
C ALA A 188 35.39 -35.44 -10.33
N LYS A 189 36.13 -36.39 -10.92
CA LYS A 189 35.55 -37.51 -11.65
C LYS A 189 36.09 -38.87 -11.20
N GLY A 190 35.20 -39.84 -11.07
CA GLY A 190 35.56 -41.25 -11.12
C GLY A 190 35.67 -41.72 -12.58
N LYS A 191 36.49 -42.73 -12.84
CA LYS A 191 36.59 -43.38 -14.15
C LYS A 191 35.27 -44.10 -14.45
N GLU A 192 34.52 -43.61 -15.44
CA GLU A 192 33.09 -43.92 -15.67
C GLU A 192 32.75 -45.41 -15.87
N ASP A 193 33.73 -46.20 -16.33
CA ASP A 193 33.73 -47.63 -16.62
C ASP A 193 34.30 -48.50 -15.48
N LEU A 194 34.74 -47.90 -14.37
CA LEU A 194 35.22 -48.61 -13.18
C LEU A 194 34.24 -48.48 -12.02
N TYR A 195 33.82 -49.64 -11.48
CA TYR A 195 32.99 -49.77 -10.30
C TYR A 195 33.63 -49.10 -9.08
N HIS A 196 32.85 -48.32 -8.34
CA HIS A 196 33.23 -47.71 -7.05
C HIS A 196 34.38 -46.69 -7.11
N GLY A 197 34.67 -46.13 -8.29
CA GLY A 197 35.53 -44.95 -8.42
C GLY A 197 34.76 -43.68 -8.04
N GLY A 198 35.02 -43.12 -6.85
CA GLY A 198 34.29 -41.98 -6.32
C GLY A 198 34.67 -40.63 -6.96
N ALA A 199 33.71 -39.70 -6.97
CA ALA A 199 33.91 -38.30 -7.30
C ALA A 199 34.19 -37.47 -6.03
N ILE A 200 33.16 -36.80 -5.46
CA ILE A 200 33.26 -36.10 -4.17
C ILE A 200 32.41 -36.84 -3.14
N GLY A 201 33.03 -37.40 -2.10
CA GLY A 201 32.31 -38.22 -1.13
C GLY A 201 33.21 -39.02 -0.17
N ASN A 202 32.60 -39.94 0.57
CA ASN A 202 33.33 -41.03 1.22
C ASN A 202 33.76 -42.10 0.19
N THR A 203 34.52 -43.10 0.64
CA THR A 203 35.10 -44.12 -0.25
C THR A 203 34.56 -45.52 0.02
N PHE A 204 34.30 -46.30 -1.04
CA PHE A 204 33.63 -47.60 -0.91
C PHE A 204 34.44 -48.62 -0.09
N ARG A 205 35.78 -48.54 -0.13
CA ARG A 205 36.70 -49.30 0.74
C ARG A 205 36.34 -49.18 2.24
N ASN A 206 35.82 -48.02 2.66
CA ASN A 206 35.52 -47.69 4.05
C ASN A 206 34.05 -47.96 4.37
N ALA A 207 33.13 -47.64 3.43
CA ALA A 207 31.72 -48.00 3.53
C ALA A 207 31.50 -49.53 3.60
N ASN A 208 32.35 -50.33 2.94
CA ASN A 208 32.26 -51.78 2.92
C ASN A 208 33.18 -52.49 3.95
N GLY A 209 34.18 -51.79 4.50
CA GLY A 209 35.31 -52.37 5.22
C GLY A 209 35.11 -52.63 6.73
N SER A 210 33.89 -52.87 7.19
CA SER A 210 33.56 -53.08 8.63
C SER A 210 33.87 -51.89 9.56
N LYS A 211 33.95 -50.64 9.05
CA LYS A 211 34.52 -49.48 9.76
C LYS A 211 33.54 -48.52 10.48
N GLY A 212 32.31 -48.93 10.78
CA GLY A 212 31.42 -48.15 11.66
C GLY A 212 31.09 -46.74 11.10
N SER A 213 31.53 -45.68 11.78
CA SER A 213 31.31 -44.27 11.37
C SER A 213 32.27 -43.76 10.29
N GLU A 214 33.37 -44.48 9.99
CA GLU A 214 34.23 -44.13 8.84
C GLU A 214 33.48 -44.31 7.50
N ALA A 215 32.44 -45.13 7.52
CA ALA A 215 31.51 -45.32 6.42
C ALA A 215 30.65 -44.08 6.12
N GLY A 216 30.61 -43.04 6.95
CA GLY A 216 29.81 -41.84 6.71
C GLY A 216 30.43 -40.84 5.72
N PHE A 217 29.59 -40.00 5.13
CA PHE A 217 29.98 -38.78 4.40
C PHE A 217 29.23 -37.60 5.02
N SER A 218 29.92 -36.77 5.79
CA SER A 218 29.26 -35.67 6.51
C SER A 218 30.07 -34.39 6.62
N ASN A 219 29.35 -33.31 6.96
CA ASN A 219 29.87 -31.96 7.18
C ASN A 219 30.56 -31.37 5.95
N PHE A 220 29.96 -31.60 4.78
CA PHE A 220 30.41 -31.05 3.51
C PHE A 220 29.66 -29.74 3.22
N THR A 221 30.37 -28.68 2.85
CA THR A 221 29.80 -27.37 2.51
C THR A 221 30.40 -26.84 1.21
N ILE A 222 29.55 -26.38 0.29
CA ILE A 222 29.96 -25.59 -0.88
C ILE A 222 29.46 -24.15 -0.70
N LYS A 223 30.34 -23.16 -0.83
CA LYS A 223 30.01 -21.72 -0.76
C LYS A 223 30.13 -20.99 -2.08
N GLY A 224 30.67 -21.64 -3.12
CA GLY A 224 30.95 -21.04 -4.41
C GLY A 224 31.96 -21.83 -5.21
N GLY A 225 32.14 -21.43 -6.47
CA GLY A 225 32.96 -22.12 -7.47
C GLY A 225 32.13 -22.72 -8.59
N ASN A 226 32.81 -23.09 -9.67
CA ASN A 226 32.24 -23.83 -10.79
C ASN A 226 32.62 -25.30 -10.61
N ILE A 227 31.70 -26.15 -10.14
CA ILE A 227 32.01 -27.52 -9.70
C ILE A 227 31.30 -28.54 -10.58
N GLU A 228 32.06 -29.42 -11.21
CA GLU A 228 31.57 -30.51 -12.04
C GLU A 228 32.03 -31.85 -11.43
N ALA A 229 31.12 -32.60 -10.85
CA ALA A 229 31.41 -33.86 -10.17
C ALA A 229 30.72 -35.03 -10.87
N LYS A 230 31.43 -36.11 -11.24
CA LYS A 230 30.85 -37.26 -11.93
C LYS A 230 31.34 -38.61 -11.41
N GLY A 231 30.42 -39.44 -10.94
CA GLY A 231 30.74 -40.77 -10.41
C GLY A 231 31.30 -41.73 -11.45
N GLY A 232 32.28 -42.54 -11.04
CA GLY A 232 32.60 -43.81 -11.70
C GLY A 232 31.41 -44.77 -11.65
N TYR A 233 31.49 -45.92 -12.31
CA TYR A 233 30.37 -46.86 -12.35
C TYR A 233 29.90 -47.22 -10.92
N HIS A 234 28.60 -47.19 -10.67
CA HIS A 234 28.05 -47.43 -9.33
C HIS A 234 28.66 -46.52 -8.24
N SER A 235 28.72 -45.20 -8.52
CA SER A 235 29.05 -44.15 -7.55
C SER A 235 28.27 -42.84 -7.83
N PRO A 236 27.99 -42.02 -6.79
CA PRO A 236 27.35 -40.71 -6.95
C PRO A 236 28.32 -39.64 -7.46
N GLY A 237 27.78 -38.50 -7.92
CA GLY A 237 28.57 -37.31 -8.26
C GLY A 237 29.06 -36.58 -7.00
N ILE A 238 28.13 -36.21 -6.12
CA ILE A 238 28.41 -35.63 -4.80
C ILE A 238 27.60 -36.40 -3.76
N GLY A 239 28.21 -37.23 -2.92
CA GLY A 239 27.43 -38.01 -1.98
C GLY A 239 28.13 -39.17 -1.31
N GLY A 240 27.38 -39.87 -0.45
CA GLY A 240 27.83 -41.12 0.12
C GLY A 240 27.72 -42.27 -0.88
N THR A 241 28.79 -43.03 -1.02
CA THR A 241 28.87 -44.24 -1.85
C THR A 241 27.89 -45.34 -1.40
N CYS A 242 27.80 -46.42 -2.18
CA CYS A 242 26.98 -47.59 -1.86
C CYS A 242 27.42 -48.26 -0.54
N ASN A 243 26.55 -49.04 0.08
CA ASN A 243 26.72 -49.67 1.40
C ASN A 243 26.85 -48.74 2.63
N THR A 244 27.04 -47.41 2.46
CA THR A 244 27.23 -46.40 3.54
C THR A 244 26.35 -46.66 4.78
N SER A 245 25.05 -46.91 4.59
CA SER A 245 24.06 -47.08 5.66
C SER A 245 23.45 -48.49 5.72
N ASN A 246 24.06 -49.49 5.08
CA ASN A 246 23.47 -50.82 4.88
C ASN A 246 23.03 -51.49 6.20
N LYS A 247 23.82 -51.37 7.27
CA LYS A 247 23.47 -51.91 8.60
C LYS A 247 22.29 -51.19 9.25
N LEU A 248 22.09 -49.89 8.96
CA LEU A 248 20.94 -49.11 9.45
C LEU A 248 19.64 -49.44 8.69
N ILE A 249 19.76 -49.82 7.41
CA ILE A 249 18.62 -50.12 6.54
C ILE A 249 18.17 -51.58 6.68
N ASN A 250 19.11 -52.52 6.59
CA ASN A 250 18.81 -53.96 6.49
C ASN A 250 19.07 -54.75 7.79
N GLY A 251 19.44 -54.07 8.89
CA GLY A 251 19.66 -54.70 10.21
C GLY A 251 20.66 -55.86 10.24
N GLY A 252 21.59 -55.90 9.28
CA GLY A 252 22.15 -57.15 8.78
C GLY A 252 22.94 -58.00 9.78
N ASN A 253 22.89 -59.32 9.57
CA ASN A 253 23.58 -60.39 10.33
C ASN A 253 25.14 -60.35 10.28
N ARG A 254 25.75 -59.20 9.98
CA ARG A 254 27.21 -58.97 10.12
C ARG A 254 27.46 -58.16 11.39
N PRO A 255 28.26 -58.65 12.35
CA PRO A 255 28.53 -57.95 13.60
C PRO A 255 29.04 -56.51 13.42
N ASP A 256 29.73 -56.24 12.32
CA ASP A 256 30.73 -55.19 12.19
C ASP A 256 30.48 -54.23 11.00
N GLY A 257 30.15 -52.98 11.36
CA GLY A 257 30.46 -51.73 10.63
C GLY A 257 30.04 -51.50 9.16
N MET A 258 28.75 -51.24 8.91
CA MET A 258 28.26 -50.53 7.71
C MET A 258 27.17 -49.51 8.11
N SER A 259 27.49 -48.59 9.04
CA SER A 259 26.51 -47.83 9.82
C SER A 259 26.67 -46.31 9.77
N GLY A 260 27.29 -45.79 8.71
CA GLY A 260 27.41 -44.35 8.49
C GLY A 260 26.17 -43.76 7.80
N LYS A 261 26.10 -42.44 7.74
CA LYS A 261 25.08 -41.68 6.99
C LYS A 261 25.71 -40.75 5.95
N THR A 262 24.89 -40.31 5.00
CA THR A 262 25.11 -39.03 4.31
C THR A 262 24.41 -37.95 5.12
N SER A 263 25.14 -37.01 5.75
CA SER A 263 24.50 -36.04 6.66
C SER A 263 25.16 -34.67 6.69
N ASN A 264 24.37 -33.65 7.04
CA ASN A 264 24.84 -32.27 7.14
C ASN A 264 25.62 -31.81 5.88
N ILE A 265 25.04 -32.04 4.71
CA ILE A 265 25.53 -31.57 3.41
C ILE A 265 24.91 -30.19 3.14
N ARG A 266 25.72 -29.20 2.75
CA ARG A 266 25.27 -27.82 2.51
C ARG A 266 25.79 -27.28 1.18
N ILE A 267 24.91 -26.71 0.38
CA ILE A 267 25.25 -25.93 -0.82
C ILE A 267 24.68 -24.54 -0.61
N MET A 268 25.54 -23.51 -0.60
CA MET A 268 25.23 -22.13 -0.25
C MET A 268 25.53 -21.15 -1.40
N GLY A 269 25.96 -21.68 -2.56
CA GLY A 269 26.38 -20.90 -3.70
C GLY A 269 27.22 -21.73 -4.67
N GLY A 270 27.46 -21.17 -5.86
CA GLY A 270 28.22 -21.81 -6.93
C GLY A 270 27.36 -22.25 -8.12
N ASN A 271 28.04 -22.71 -9.17
CA ASN A 271 27.43 -23.40 -10.31
C ASN A 271 27.85 -24.87 -10.23
N ILE A 272 26.93 -25.72 -9.80
CA ILE A 272 27.21 -27.11 -9.42
C ILE A 272 26.55 -28.03 -10.44
N LYS A 273 27.33 -28.91 -11.07
CA LYS A 273 26.85 -30.01 -11.91
C LYS A 273 27.31 -31.33 -11.31
N ALA A 274 26.37 -32.16 -10.88
CA ALA A 274 26.65 -33.41 -10.18
C ALA A 274 25.97 -34.60 -10.88
N GLU A 275 26.77 -35.48 -11.46
CA GLU A 275 26.34 -36.64 -12.26
C GLU A 275 26.62 -37.95 -11.52
N GLY A 276 25.57 -38.69 -11.17
CA GLY A 276 25.66 -40.06 -10.68
C GLY A 276 25.84 -41.06 -11.82
N ASN A 277 26.19 -42.29 -11.45
CA ASN A 277 26.30 -43.42 -12.38
C ASN A 277 25.32 -44.54 -11.97
N TYR A 278 25.38 -45.70 -12.62
CA TYR A 278 24.42 -46.81 -12.46
C TYR A 278 24.09 -47.13 -10.98
N GLY A 279 22.85 -46.95 -10.56
CA GLY A 279 22.39 -47.19 -9.17
C GLY A 279 22.79 -46.11 -8.16
N CYS A 280 23.12 -44.88 -8.59
CA CYS A 280 23.54 -43.78 -7.71
C CYS A 280 22.94 -42.43 -8.11
N ALA A 281 22.67 -41.59 -7.10
CA ALA A 281 22.15 -40.24 -7.30
C ALA A 281 23.21 -39.26 -7.84
N GLY A 282 22.75 -38.15 -8.43
CA GLY A 282 23.60 -37.00 -8.75
C GLY A 282 24.15 -36.36 -7.48
N ILE A 283 23.24 -35.98 -6.58
CA ILE A 283 23.57 -35.55 -5.21
C ILE A 283 22.85 -36.43 -4.19
N GLY A 284 23.58 -36.97 -3.21
CA GLY A 284 23.00 -37.73 -2.10
C GLY A 284 23.65 -39.09 -1.88
N GLY A 285 23.04 -40.17 -2.37
CA GLY A 285 23.40 -41.54 -2.02
C GLY A 285 23.42 -42.54 -3.18
N GLY A 286 24.31 -43.52 -3.05
CA GLY A 286 24.23 -44.80 -3.77
C GLY A 286 23.29 -45.82 -3.11
N VAL A 287 23.36 -47.09 -3.55
CA VAL A 287 22.56 -48.19 -3.02
C VAL A 287 22.78 -48.39 -1.51
N TRP A 288 21.67 -48.44 -0.77
CA TRP A 288 21.63 -48.57 0.70
C TRP A 288 22.33 -47.43 1.45
N ASN A 289 21.90 -46.18 1.19
CA ASN A 289 22.41 -44.98 1.84
C ASN A 289 21.26 -44.10 2.41
N ILE A 290 21.35 -43.70 3.67
CA ILE A 290 20.41 -42.78 4.35
C ILE A 290 20.91 -41.34 4.25
N ILE A 291 20.00 -40.42 3.92
CA ILE A 291 20.25 -38.96 3.96
C ILE A 291 19.61 -38.37 5.21
N ASP A 292 20.38 -37.56 5.93
CA ASP A 292 20.02 -36.90 7.19
C ASP A 292 20.61 -35.47 7.20
N GLY A 293 19.99 -34.57 6.43
CA GLY A 293 20.45 -33.20 6.21
C GLY A 293 21.18 -33.00 4.87
N LEU A 294 20.45 -32.50 3.87
CA LEU A 294 20.95 -31.98 2.60
C LEU A 294 20.26 -30.63 2.32
N TYR A 295 20.99 -29.55 2.53
CA TYR A 295 20.48 -28.18 2.46
C TYR A 295 21.04 -27.46 1.23
N ILE A 296 20.18 -27.02 0.31
CA ILE A 296 20.57 -26.20 -0.84
C ILE A 296 19.95 -24.81 -0.64
N THR A 297 20.80 -23.83 -0.35
CA THR A 297 20.47 -22.50 0.21
C THR A 297 20.95 -21.35 -0.69
N GLY A 298 21.53 -21.65 -1.85
CA GLY A 298 22.05 -20.66 -2.79
C GLY A 298 22.72 -21.28 -4.01
N GLY A 299 22.78 -20.53 -5.11
CA GLY A 299 23.45 -20.91 -6.37
C GLY A 299 22.60 -21.73 -7.34
N LYS A 300 23.24 -22.16 -8.44
CA LYS A 300 22.62 -23.02 -9.47
C LYS A 300 23.12 -24.45 -9.31
N VAL A 301 22.21 -25.41 -9.12
CA VAL A 301 22.53 -26.82 -8.90
C VAL A 301 21.83 -27.69 -9.94
N GLU A 302 22.59 -28.38 -10.77
CA GLU A 302 22.13 -29.41 -11.72
C GLU A 302 22.58 -30.78 -11.22
N ALA A 303 21.63 -31.60 -10.76
CA ALA A 303 21.88 -32.91 -10.16
C ALA A 303 21.23 -34.01 -11.01
N THR A 304 22.03 -34.84 -11.67
CA THR A 304 21.57 -35.89 -12.58
C THR A 304 21.93 -37.26 -12.02
N GLY A 305 20.95 -38.11 -11.76
CA GLY A 305 21.15 -39.50 -11.39
C GLY A 305 21.68 -40.31 -12.57
N GLY A 306 22.43 -41.37 -12.29
CA GLY A 306 22.71 -42.38 -13.30
C GLY A 306 21.51 -43.32 -13.49
N LYS A 307 21.64 -44.30 -14.38
CA LYS A 307 20.59 -45.32 -14.59
C LYS A 307 20.18 -46.00 -13.28
N LYS A 308 18.89 -45.99 -12.92
CA LYS A 308 18.35 -46.32 -11.57
C LYS A 308 18.84 -45.42 -10.41
N GLY A 309 19.06 -44.15 -10.66
CA GLY A 309 19.42 -43.14 -9.66
C GLY A 309 18.48 -41.93 -9.74
N PRO A 310 18.09 -41.32 -8.61
CA PRO A 310 17.37 -40.05 -8.63
C PRO A 310 18.35 -38.89 -8.89
N GLY A 311 17.85 -37.71 -9.27
CA GLY A 311 18.69 -36.51 -9.39
C GLY A 311 19.30 -36.13 -8.05
N ILE A 312 18.42 -35.92 -7.06
CA ILE A 312 18.73 -35.70 -5.65
C ILE A 312 18.06 -36.79 -4.82
N GLY A 313 18.81 -37.46 -3.95
CA GLY A 313 18.28 -38.47 -3.04
C GLY A 313 19.12 -39.74 -3.02
N SER A 314 18.50 -40.90 -2.92
CA SER A 314 19.21 -42.17 -2.69
C SER A 314 18.50 -43.40 -3.28
N VAL A 315 19.24 -44.49 -3.45
CA VAL A 315 18.75 -45.73 -4.04
C VAL A 315 18.61 -46.81 -2.97
N SER A 316 17.48 -47.52 -2.95
CA SER A 316 17.18 -48.60 -1.99
C SER A 316 17.40 -48.15 -0.53
N THR A 317 16.77 -47.06 -0.11
CA THR A 317 16.94 -46.46 1.23
C THR A 317 15.68 -46.58 2.10
N SER A 318 15.86 -46.60 3.42
CA SER A 318 14.77 -46.54 4.41
C SER A 318 14.45 -45.13 4.88
N LEU A 319 15.32 -44.14 4.67
CA LEU A 319 15.12 -42.77 5.17
C LEU A 319 15.75 -41.71 4.24
N LEU A 320 14.94 -40.73 3.88
CA LEU A 320 15.36 -39.44 3.34
C LEU A 320 14.86 -38.33 4.28
N LYS A 321 15.79 -37.64 4.94
CA LYS A 321 15.49 -36.68 6.00
C LYS A 321 16.21 -35.34 5.81
N ASP A 322 15.50 -34.25 6.10
CA ASP A 322 15.97 -32.86 6.00
C ASP A 322 16.61 -32.55 4.64
N ILE A 323 15.89 -32.84 3.55
CA ILE A 323 16.28 -32.42 2.19
C ILE A 323 15.56 -31.11 1.90
N VAL A 324 16.22 -29.99 2.18
CA VAL A 324 15.62 -28.65 2.13
C VAL A 324 16.26 -27.83 1.03
N ILE A 325 15.43 -27.27 0.16
CA ILE A 325 15.84 -26.29 -0.86
C ILE A 325 15.27 -24.93 -0.45
N SER A 326 16.09 -23.90 -0.38
CA SER A 326 15.70 -22.58 0.10
C SER A 326 16.54 -21.45 -0.50
N GLY A 327 16.15 -20.21 -0.22
CA GLY A 327 16.82 -18.99 -0.70
C GLY A 327 15.91 -18.09 -1.53
N GLY A 328 16.43 -16.94 -1.96
CA GLY A 328 15.74 -16.01 -2.87
C GLY A 328 16.05 -16.22 -4.36
N ASP A 329 17.26 -16.66 -4.70
CA ASP A 329 17.70 -16.85 -6.10
C ASP A 329 18.25 -18.24 -6.42
N THR A 330 18.16 -19.18 -5.47
CA THR A 330 18.54 -20.58 -5.64
C THR A 330 17.77 -21.22 -6.79
N VAL A 331 18.47 -21.96 -7.64
CA VAL A 331 17.86 -22.75 -8.73
C VAL A 331 18.40 -24.17 -8.66
N VAL A 332 17.52 -25.13 -8.42
CA VAL A 332 17.82 -26.57 -8.41
C VAL A 332 17.10 -27.25 -9.56
N ILE A 333 17.84 -28.00 -10.36
CA ILE A 333 17.33 -28.88 -11.41
C ILE A 333 17.82 -30.28 -11.10
N ALA A 334 16.90 -31.17 -10.74
CA ALA A 334 17.17 -32.55 -10.39
C ALA A 334 16.55 -33.49 -11.44
N LYS A 335 17.37 -34.40 -11.99
CA LYS A 335 17.00 -35.33 -13.07
C LYS A 335 17.31 -36.76 -12.65
N GLY A 336 16.29 -37.57 -12.44
CA GLY A 336 16.45 -39.02 -12.31
C GLY A 336 16.54 -39.72 -13.67
N ASP A 337 16.62 -41.05 -13.63
CA ASP A 337 16.61 -41.94 -14.79
C ASP A 337 15.18 -42.30 -15.25
N GLU A 338 14.79 -41.75 -16.40
CA GLU A 338 13.50 -41.98 -17.07
C GLU A 338 13.21 -43.47 -17.33
N GLU A 339 14.21 -44.25 -17.79
CA GLU A 339 14.02 -45.67 -18.13
C GLU A 339 13.59 -46.55 -16.94
N SER A 340 13.91 -46.15 -15.71
CA SER A 340 13.54 -46.87 -14.48
C SER A 340 12.49 -46.16 -13.64
N GLY A 341 11.96 -45.02 -14.10
CA GLY A 341 11.05 -44.19 -13.31
C GLY A 341 11.69 -43.65 -12.03
N ALA A 342 13.01 -43.40 -12.03
CA ALA A 342 13.68 -42.80 -10.89
C ALA A 342 13.39 -41.28 -10.85
N PRO A 343 13.01 -40.71 -9.70
CA PRO A 343 12.50 -39.34 -9.64
C PRO A 343 13.60 -38.28 -9.68
N GLY A 344 13.24 -37.04 -9.99
CA GLY A 344 14.13 -35.88 -9.89
C GLY A 344 14.62 -35.70 -8.46
N ILE A 345 13.70 -35.52 -7.51
CA ILE A 345 13.99 -35.56 -6.06
C ILE A 345 13.27 -36.78 -5.46
N GLY A 346 14.00 -37.65 -4.75
CA GLY A 346 13.39 -38.75 -3.98
C GLY A 346 14.19 -40.04 -3.96
N LYS A 347 13.51 -41.19 -4.09
CA LYS A 347 14.13 -42.52 -4.03
C LYS A 347 13.70 -43.42 -5.18
N THR A 348 14.56 -44.38 -5.53
CA THR A 348 14.24 -45.51 -6.41
C THR A 348 14.83 -46.80 -5.83
N ASN A 349 14.62 -47.94 -6.49
CA ASN A 349 15.09 -49.26 -6.06
C ASN A 349 16.07 -49.86 -7.08
N TYR A 350 17.19 -50.41 -6.61
CA TYR A 350 18.22 -50.97 -7.49
C TYR A 350 17.80 -52.31 -8.14
N SER A 351 17.09 -53.15 -7.39
CA SER A 351 16.52 -54.43 -7.85
C SER A 351 15.39 -54.88 -6.91
N ALA A 352 14.60 -55.88 -7.32
CA ALA A 352 13.64 -56.53 -6.42
C ALA A 352 14.31 -57.14 -5.17
N SER A 353 15.53 -57.68 -5.30
CA SER A 353 16.33 -58.25 -4.21
C SER A 353 16.98 -57.20 -3.28
N THR A 354 16.86 -55.91 -3.59
CA THR A 354 17.39 -54.78 -2.81
C THR A 354 16.31 -53.73 -2.53
N ASN A 355 15.03 -54.05 -2.78
CA ASN A 355 13.90 -53.16 -2.56
C ASN A 355 13.78 -52.81 -1.07
N VAL A 356 13.59 -51.53 -0.76
CA VAL A 356 13.22 -51.06 0.58
C VAL A 356 11.85 -50.41 0.45
N GLU A 357 10.80 -51.16 0.78
CA GLU A 357 9.41 -50.75 0.51
C GLU A 357 9.03 -49.51 1.30
N ASN A 358 9.22 -49.55 2.61
CA ASN A 358 8.82 -48.50 3.55
C ASN A 358 9.92 -47.44 3.73
N THR A 359 10.20 -46.66 2.68
CA THR A 359 11.07 -45.49 2.78
C THR A 359 10.33 -44.35 3.50
N VAL A 360 10.86 -43.89 4.63
CA VAL A 360 10.36 -42.69 5.32
C VAL A 360 10.92 -41.45 4.64
N PHE A 361 10.04 -40.51 4.33
CA PHE A 361 10.38 -39.14 3.94
C PHE A 361 10.05 -38.23 5.13
N GLN A 362 11.03 -37.47 5.61
CA GLN A 362 10.86 -36.57 6.75
C GLN A 362 11.46 -35.21 6.41
N HIS A 363 10.63 -34.17 6.28
CA HIS A 363 11.06 -32.81 5.95
C HIS A 363 11.88 -32.79 4.63
N VAL A 364 11.17 -32.98 3.52
CA VAL A 364 11.69 -32.82 2.16
C VAL A 364 10.91 -31.66 1.54
N ALA A 365 11.49 -30.46 1.55
CA ALA A 365 10.74 -29.22 1.49
C ALA A 365 11.44 -28.11 0.68
N ALA A 366 10.63 -27.17 0.19
CA ALA A 366 11.05 -25.94 -0.47
C ALA A 366 10.62 -24.73 0.38
N SER A 367 11.56 -23.83 0.68
CA SER A 367 11.37 -22.76 1.68
C SER A 367 11.90 -21.41 1.14
N PRO A 368 11.04 -20.50 0.64
CA PRO A 368 11.49 -19.21 0.11
C PRO A 368 12.04 -18.28 1.19
N ASP A 369 13.02 -17.45 0.83
CA ASP A 369 13.43 -16.31 1.67
C ASP A 369 12.30 -15.27 1.79
N ASN A 370 12.37 -14.39 2.81
CA ASN A 370 11.41 -13.29 2.94
C ASN A 370 11.49 -12.34 1.72
N GLY A 371 10.33 -11.90 1.22
CA GLY A 371 10.24 -11.15 -0.03
C GLY A 371 10.34 -12.01 -1.31
N TYR A 372 10.38 -13.34 -1.18
CA TYR A 372 10.37 -14.30 -2.30
C TYR A 372 9.20 -15.28 -2.19
N GLN A 373 8.97 -16.02 -3.29
CA GLN A 373 8.00 -17.10 -3.42
C GLN A 373 8.62 -18.26 -4.19
N GLY A 374 8.27 -19.49 -3.81
CA GLY A 374 8.85 -20.71 -4.36
C GLY A 374 8.00 -21.36 -5.44
N TYR A 375 8.67 -22.07 -6.34
CA TYR A 375 8.10 -22.83 -7.44
C TYR A 375 8.67 -24.25 -7.44
N VAL A 376 7.80 -25.25 -7.61
CA VAL A 376 8.21 -26.65 -7.83
C VAL A 376 7.60 -27.16 -9.14
N GLN A 377 8.45 -27.69 -10.02
CA GLN A 377 8.08 -28.37 -11.26
C GLN A 377 8.30 -29.88 -11.10
N ASP A 378 7.41 -30.71 -11.64
CA ASP A 378 7.56 -32.17 -11.73
C ASP A 378 7.16 -32.66 -13.13
N GLY A 379 8.05 -33.39 -13.83
CA GLY A 379 7.93 -33.60 -15.27
C GLY A 379 8.54 -34.86 -15.87
N GLU A 380 8.04 -35.14 -17.08
CA GLU A 380 8.50 -36.15 -18.04
C GLU A 380 9.56 -35.59 -19.00
N SER A 381 9.96 -34.32 -18.87
CA SER A 381 11.22 -33.74 -19.34
C SER A 381 11.33 -32.27 -18.92
N MET A 382 12.41 -31.58 -19.32
CA MET A 382 12.52 -30.12 -19.23
C MET A 382 11.48 -29.37 -20.10
N ASP A 383 10.89 -30.03 -21.09
CA ASP A 383 9.89 -29.46 -22.00
C ASP A 383 8.46 -29.98 -21.73
N SER A 384 8.32 -31.04 -20.94
CA SER A 384 7.05 -31.66 -20.54
C SER A 384 7.01 -31.81 -19.02
N TYR A 385 6.60 -30.75 -18.34
CA TYR A 385 6.42 -30.75 -16.89
C TYR A 385 5.10 -30.10 -16.49
N THR A 386 4.73 -30.30 -15.24
CA THR A 386 3.60 -29.66 -14.56
C THR A 386 4.12 -29.02 -13.28
N PHE A 387 3.58 -27.86 -12.90
CA PHE A 387 3.87 -27.31 -11.57
C PHE A 387 3.16 -28.11 -10.48
N MET A 388 3.78 -28.21 -9.31
CA MET A 388 3.20 -28.83 -8.12
C MET A 388 2.02 -27.99 -7.61
N GLU A 389 0.95 -28.66 -7.17
CA GLU A 389 -0.21 -28.00 -6.54
C GLU A 389 0.23 -27.04 -5.42
N GLY A 390 -0.34 -25.83 -5.41
CA GLY A 390 0.07 -24.75 -4.50
C GLY A 390 1.27 -23.92 -4.95
N THR A 391 1.83 -24.16 -6.14
CA THR A 391 2.83 -23.26 -6.75
C THR A 391 2.18 -22.04 -7.40
N PRO A 392 2.64 -20.80 -7.18
CA PRO A 392 3.73 -20.40 -6.27
C PRO A 392 3.31 -20.31 -4.80
N PHE A 393 4.21 -20.73 -3.91
CA PHE A 393 3.99 -20.73 -2.46
C PHE A 393 4.85 -19.68 -1.73
N LYS A 394 4.26 -19.08 -0.69
CA LYS A 394 4.85 -17.98 0.10
C LYS A 394 5.44 -18.43 1.46
N LYS A 395 5.37 -19.73 1.76
CA LYS A 395 5.83 -20.37 3.01
C LYS A 395 6.45 -21.73 2.70
N GLU A 396 7.20 -22.29 3.64
CA GLU A 396 7.77 -23.63 3.54
C GLU A 396 6.72 -24.67 3.14
N THR A 397 7.02 -25.45 2.10
CA THR A 397 6.07 -26.37 1.46
C THR A 397 6.76 -27.70 1.14
N ASP A 398 6.12 -28.83 1.47
CA ASP A 398 6.63 -30.17 1.12
C ASP A 398 6.83 -30.30 -0.39
N ILE A 399 7.97 -30.85 -0.82
CA ILE A 399 8.23 -31.20 -2.22
C ILE A 399 7.55 -32.55 -2.50
N ARG A 400 6.35 -32.52 -3.06
CA ARG A 400 5.50 -33.69 -3.35
C ARG A 400 5.57 -34.04 -4.84
N VAL A 401 6.68 -34.66 -5.23
CA VAL A 401 7.06 -34.94 -6.62
C VAL A 401 7.35 -36.43 -6.83
N GLY A 402 7.34 -36.90 -8.08
CA GLY A 402 7.64 -38.30 -8.39
C GLY A 402 8.05 -38.62 -9.83
N LYS A 403 8.08 -37.65 -10.75
CA LYS A 403 8.54 -37.87 -12.13
C LYS A 403 10.06 -37.64 -12.25
N PHE A 404 10.66 -37.93 -13.41
CA PHE A 404 12.12 -37.91 -13.55
C PHE A 404 12.72 -36.51 -13.45
N TYR A 405 12.03 -35.48 -13.95
CA TYR A 405 12.48 -34.10 -13.88
C TYR A 405 11.80 -33.40 -12.72
N THR A 406 12.57 -32.88 -11.77
CA THR A 406 12.10 -31.96 -10.74
C THR A 406 12.93 -30.68 -10.80
N ALA A 407 12.29 -29.52 -10.81
CA ALA A 407 13.00 -28.26 -10.60
C ALA A 407 12.38 -27.47 -9.45
N VAL A 408 13.24 -26.84 -8.64
CA VAL A 408 12.85 -26.02 -7.50
C VAL A 408 13.62 -24.71 -7.58
N TYR A 409 12.91 -23.59 -7.62
CA TYR A 409 13.51 -22.27 -7.68
C TYR A 409 12.63 -21.22 -7.02
N PHE A 410 13.21 -20.06 -6.80
CA PHE A 410 12.56 -18.94 -6.14
C PHE A 410 12.51 -17.71 -7.07
N GLY A 411 11.50 -16.89 -6.87
CA GLY A 411 11.32 -15.60 -7.55
C GLY A 411 10.84 -14.55 -6.56
N PRO A 412 11.06 -13.25 -6.83
CA PRO A 412 10.54 -12.18 -5.97
C PRO A 412 9.03 -12.33 -5.75
N PHE A 413 8.57 -12.09 -4.52
CA PHE A 413 7.17 -12.16 -4.10
C PHE A 413 6.28 -11.35 -5.04
N ARG A 414 5.13 -11.90 -5.41
CA ARG A 414 4.04 -11.14 -6.05
C ARG A 414 2.74 -11.34 -5.29
N ASP A 415 1.91 -10.30 -5.23
CA ASP A 415 0.54 -10.45 -4.71
C ASP A 415 -0.21 -11.46 -5.58
N GLU A 416 -0.29 -11.15 -6.88
CA GLU A 416 -0.99 -11.93 -7.90
C GLU A 416 0.01 -12.64 -8.81
N ASN A 417 -0.31 -13.89 -9.15
CA ASN A 417 0.51 -14.74 -10.00
C ASN A 417 -0.40 -15.56 -10.93
N THR A 418 0.08 -15.85 -12.13
CA THR A 418 -0.55 -16.80 -13.04
C THR A 418 0.50 -17.69 -13.66
N VAL A 419 0.17 -18.98 -13.76
CA VAL A 419 1.02 -20.04 -14.29
C VAL A 419 0.18 -20.80 -15.31
N GLU A 420 0.49 -20.64 -16.59
CA GLU A 420 -0.32 -21.24 -17.65
C GLU A 420 0.02 -22.73 -17.80
N SER A 421 -0.94 -23.59 -17.47
CA SER A 421 -0.81 -25.05 -17.45
C SER A 421 -0.35 -25.69 -18.77
N SER A 422 -0.65 -25.06 -19.91
CA SER A 422 -0.37 -25.57 -21.26
C SER A 422 0.94 -25.08 -21.86
N THR A 423 1.48 -23.95 -21.39
CA THR A 423 2.75 -23.38 -21.85
C THR A 423 3.86 -23.47 -20.79
N ASN A 424 3.50 -23.63 -19.51
CA ASN A 424 4.35 -23.46 -18.33
C ASN A 424 4.99 -22.06 -18.16
N GLU A 425 4.47 -21.04 -18.86
CA GLU A 425 4.84 -19.65 -18.57
C GLU A 425 4.35 -19.21 -17.19
N GLN A 426 5.09 -18.27 -16.59
CA GLN A 426 4.67 -17.58 -15.37
C GLN A 426 4.64 -16.07 -15.62
N ILE A 427 3.69 -15.39 -14.98
CA ILE A 427 3.66 -13.92 -14.89
C ILE A 427 3.09 -13.53 -13.52
N GLY A 428 3.62 -12.45 -12.93
CA GLY A 428 3.19 -11.98 -11.61
C GLY A 428 3.42 -10.49 -11.41
N ALA A 429 2.57 -9.88 -10.60
CA ALA A 429 2.54 -8.45 -10.34
C ALA A 429 2.02 -8.17 -8.92
N ASN A 430 2.35 -6.99 -8.39
CA ASN A 430 1.83 -6.46 -7.15
C ASN A 430 0.66 -5.50 -7.40
N HIS A 431 -0.27 -5.42 -6.45
CA HIS A 431 -1.19 -4.29 -6.35
C HIS A 431 -0.40 -2.99 -6.05
N VAL A 432 -0.98 -1.82 -6.36
CA VAL A 432 -0.38 -0.51 -6.05
C VAL A 432 -1.34 0.29 -5.19
N ILE A 433 -0.84 0.98 -4.18
CA ILE A 433 -1.63 1.88 -3.32
C ILE A 433 -1.22 3.31 -3.64
N SER A 434 -2.18 4.20 -3.89
CA SER A 434 -1.90 5.61 -4.20
C SER A 434 -3.01 6.53 -3.74
N LYS A 435 -2.61 7.63 -3.09
CA LYS A 435 -3.48 8.77 -2.78
C LYS A 435 -4.10 9.36 -4.06
N THR A 436 -5.37 9.75 -4.01
CA THR A 436 -6.05 10.40 -5.14
C THR A 436 -5.69 11.88 -5.28
N GLY A 437 -6.02 12.45 -6.43
CA GLY A 437 -5.54 13.76 -6.87
C GLY A 437 -4.17 13.68 -7.56
N GLY A 438 -3.60 14.85 -7.84
CA GLY A 438 -2.28 14.97 -8.46
C GLY A 438 -2.26 14.59 -9.95
N LYS A 439 -1.16 13.99 -10.40
CA LYS A 439 -0.95 13.54 -11.78
C LYS A 439 -1.37 12.08 -11.95
N GLY A 440 -1.83 11.69 -13.14
CA GLY A 440 -1.93 10.26 -13.49
C GLY A 440 -0.55 9.60 -13.64
N PHE A 441 -0.52 8.27 -13.60
CA PHE A 441 0.67 7.45 -13.82
C PHE A 441 1.05 7.38 -15.30
N THR A 442 2.34 7.26 -15.60
CA THR A 442 2.79 6.75 -16.91
C THR A 442 2.71 5.22 -16.97
N LYS A 443 2.81 4.65 -18.17
CA LYS A 443 2.84 3.19 -18.37
C LYS A 443 4.07 2.54 -17.73
N ASP A 444 5.20 3.24 -17.76
CA ASP A 444 6.46 2.72 -17.22
C ASP A 444 6.41 2.71 -15.69
N GLN A 445 5.91 3.79 -15.07
CA GLN A 445 5.61 3.83 -13.64
C GLN A 445 4.65 2.71 -13.21
N LEU A 446 3.61 2.39 -13.99
CA LEU A 446 2.72 1.29 -13.67
C LEU A 446 3.43 -0.07 -13.71
N LYS A 447 4.39 -0.29 -14.61
CA LYS A 447 5.21 -1.52 -14.64
C LYS A 447 6.20 -1.58 -13.47
N GLU A 448 6.83 -0.46 -13.13
CA GLU A 448 7.78 -0.32 -12.01
C GLU A 448 7.09 -0.53 -10.66
N LEU A 449 5.98 0.17 -10.39
CA LEU A 449 5.24 0.12 -9.12
C LEU A 449 4.59 -1.24 -8.87
N THR A 450 4.04 -1.88 -9.91
CA THR A 450 3.53 -3.26 -9.83
C THR A 450 4.66 -4.29 -9.80
N LYS A 451 5.92 -3.87 -10.02
CA LYS A 451 7.11 -4.73 -10.16
C LYS A 451 6.90 -5.89 -11.17
N VAL A 452 6.05 -5.73 -12.19
CA VAL A 452 5.57 -6.84 -13.03
C VAL A 452 6.73 -7.61 -13.68
N ASN A 453 6.71 -8.95 -13.56
CA ASN A 453 7.71 -9.83 -14.14
C ASN A 453 7.08 -11.11 -14.69
N ALA A 454 7.79 -11.75 -15.62
CA ALA A 454 7.36 -13.01 -16.22
C ALA A 454 8.56 -13.92 -16.50
N ARG A 455 8.31 -15.23 -16.61
CA ARG A 455 9.28 -16.25 -17.03
C ARG A 455 8.69 -17.16 -18.11
N ASP A 456 9.54 -17.57 -19.06
CA ASP A 456 9.18 -18.55 -20.07
C ASP A 456 9.08 -19.98 -19.51
N LYS A 457 8.72 -20.92 -20.39
CA LYS A 457 8.63 -22.36 -20.15
C LYS A 457 9.95 -23.08 -19.78
N SER A 458 11.03 -22.33 -19.65
CA SER A 458 12.36 -22.82 -19.26
C SER A 458 12.94 -21.99 -18.10
N GLY A 459 12.13 -21.11 -17.50
CA GLY A 459 12.49 -20.26 -16.38
C GLY A 459 13.27 -18.99 -16.75
N ASN A 460 13.53 -18.72 -18.04
CA ASN A 460 14.21 -17.50 -18.45
C ASN A 460 13.32 -16.28 -18.22
N PRO A 461 13.83 -15.16 -17.69
CA PRO A 461 13.03 -13.95 -17.50
C PRO A 461 12.70 -13.30 -18.84
N PHE A 462 11.45 -12.86 -19.01
CA PHE A 462 11.08 -11.92 -20.07
C PHE A 462 11.67 -10.52 -19.78
N SER A 463 11.99 -9.75 -20.82
CA SER A 463 12.25 -8.32 -20.66
C SER A 463 10.96 -7.56 -20.39
N VAL A 464 11.07 -6.39 -19.76
CA VAL A 464 9.94 -5.53 -19.41
C VAL A 464 9.15 -5.10 -20.66
N ASP A 465 9.78 -5.01 -21.83
CA ASP A 465 9.15 -4.68 -23.11
C ASP A 465 8.28 -5.82 -23.67
N GLN A 466 8.60 -7.07 -23.34
CA GLN A 466 7.83 -8.25 -23.77
C GLN A 466 6.54 -8.46 -22.95
N ILE A 467 6.39 -7.71 -21.85
CA ILE A 467 5.17 -7.68 -21.03
C ILE A 467 4.31 -6.51 -21.51
N ARG A 468 3.12 -6.81 -22.03
CA ARG A 468 2.16 -5.81 -22.53
C ARG A 468 1.02 -5.59 -21.54
N PHE A 469 0.36 -4.44 -21.65
CA PHE A 469 -0.97 -4.26 -21.08
C PHE A 469 -2.00 -4.97 -21.98
N VAL A 470 -3.10 -5.43 -21.38
CA VAL A 470 -4.23 -6.03 -22.13
C VAL A 470 -5.25 -4.97 -22.54
N HIS A 471 -5.56 -4.07 -21.60
CA HIS A 471 -6.61 -3.07 -21.73
C HIS A 471 -6.04 -1.66 -21.53
N GLU A 472 -6.18 -0.80 -22.54
CA GLU A 472 -5.79 0.61 -22.45
C GLU A 472 -6.84 1.40 -21.64
N GLU A 473 -8.11 1.01 -21.75
CA GLU A 473 -9.25 1.56 -21.04
C GLU A 473 -9.15 1.42 -19.52
N GLN A 474 -8.43 0.43 -19.01
CA GLN A 474 -8.09 0.31 -17.58
C GLN A 474 -7.19 1.48 -17.15
N ILE A 475 -6.13 1.76 -17.92
CA ILE A 475 -5.15 2.82 -17.64
C ILE A 475 -5.83 4.20 -17.73
N GLU A 476 -6.69 4.40 -18.72
CA GLU A 476 -7.52 5.61 -18.83
C GLU A 476 -8.46 5.77 -17.63
N ALA A 477 -9.13 4.70 -17.18
CA ALA A 477 -10.02 4.73 -16.03
C ALA A 477 -9.26 5.04 -14.72
N ILE A 478 -8.12 4.40 -14.47
CA ILE A 478 -7.23 4.66 -13.32
C ILE A 478 -6.80 6.12 -13.31
N ASN A 479 -6.27 6.62 -14.44
CA ASN A 479 -5.75 7.99 -14.51
C ASN A 479 -6.86 9.05 -14.43
N LYS A 480 -8.03 8.79 -15.00
CA LYS A 480 -9.22 9.66 -14.87
C LYS A 480 -9.74 9.69 -13.43
N ALA A 481 -9.77 8.55 -12.74
CA ALA A 481 -10.17 8.48 -11.34
C ALA A 481 -9.19 9.23 -10.43
N LYS A 482 -7.88 8.93 -10.53
CA LYS A 482 -6.84 9.59 -9.74
C LYS A 482 -6.85 11.10 -9.95
N THR A 483 -6.81 11.58 -11.19
CA THR A 483 -6.80 13.04 -11.47
C THR A 483 -8.08 13.76 -11.03
N ALA A 484 -9.23 13.07 -11.00
CA ALA A 484 -10.49 13.60 -10.47
C ALA A 484 -10.64 13.48 -8.94
N GLY A 485 -9.65 12.95 -8.22
CA GLY A 485 -9.74 12.72 -6.77
C GLY A 485 -10.56 11.50 -6.35
N LYS A 486 -11.09 10.72 -7.29
CA LYS A 486 -12.01 9.60 -7.03
C LYS A 486 -11.28 8.35 -6.52
N THR A 487 -11.76 7.83 -5.40
CA THR A 487 -11.30 6.59 -4.76
C THR A 487 -11.91 5.33 -5.40
N GLY A 488 -11.30 4.18 -5.13
CA GLY A 488 -11.79 2.86 -5.54
C GLY A 488 -10.67 1.87 -5.84
N ASP A 489 -11.07 0.65 -6.20
CA ASP A 489 -10.17 -0.45 -6.56
C ASP A 489 -10.28 -0.68 -8.08
N TYR A 490 -9.18 -0.49 -8.81
CA TYR A 490 -9.17 -0.47 -10.28
C TYR A 490 -8.30 -1.60 -10.86
N PRO A 491 -8.86 -2.51 -11.68
CA PRO A 491 -8.08 -3.61 -12.23
C PRO A 491 -7.07 -3.12 -13.27
N LEU A 492 -5.89 -3.74 -13.28
CA LEU A 492 -4.84 -3.53 -14.27
C LEU A 492 -4.28 -4.88 -14.71
N THR A 493 -4.46 -5.21 -16.00
CA THR A 493 -4.14 -6.52 -16.57
C THR A 493 -2.90 -6.43 -17.47
N PHE A 494 -1.90 -7.24 -17.16
CA PHE A 494 -0.69 -7.46 -17.95
C PHE A 494 -0.71 -8.84 -18.59
N CYS A 495 0.04 -9.05 -19.67
CA CYS A 495 0.30 -10.39 -20.18
C CYS A 495 1.63 -10.55 -20.92
N THR A 496 2.07 -11.81 -21.07
CA THR A 496 3.27 -12.19 -21.82
C THR A 496 3.08 -12.03 -23.32
N ALA A 497 4.18 -12.09 -24.07
CA ALA A 497 4.16 -12.13 -25.53
C ALA A 497 3.33 -13.29 -26.13
N ASN A 498 3.17 -14.39 -25.38
CA ASN A 498 2.38 -15.56 -25.81
C ASN A 498 0.94 -15.58 -25.23
N GLY A 499 0.55 -14.56 -24.45
CA GLY A 499 -0.82 -14.36 -24.00
C GLY A 499 -1.17 -14.89 -22.61
N THR A 500 -0.20 -15.29 -21.78
CA THR A 500 -0.45 -15.61 -20.37
C THR A 500 -0.67 -14.31 -19.59
N GLU A 501 -1.83 -14.15 -18.95
CA GLU A 501 -2.25 -12.87 -18.33
C GLU A 501 -2.21 -12.88 -16.79
N VAL A 502 -2.07 -11.72 -16.15
CA VAL A 502 -2.29 -11.50 -14.71
C VAL A 502 -3.01 -10.16 -14.51
N THR A 503 -3.97 -10.11 -13.58
CA THR A 503 -4.66 -8.86 -13.20
C THR A 503 -4.31 -8.50 -11.77
N VAL A 504 -3.83 -7.28 -11.55
CA VAL A 504 -3.65 -6.66 -10.22
C VAL A 504 -4.66 -5.55 -10.01
N GLN A 505 -4.58 -4.88 -8.86
CA GLN A 505 -5.48 -3.79 -8.46
C GLN A 505 -4.66 -2.54 -8.17
N ILE A 506 -5.14 -1.40 -8.63
CA ILE A 506 -4.66 -0.07 -8.25
C ILE A 506 -5.64 0.49 -7.24
N TYR A 507 -5.24 0.45 -5.97
CA TYR A 507 -6.00 0.93 -4.81
C TYR A 507 -5.85 2.44 -4.71
N LEU A 508 -6.84 3.15 -5.25
CA LEU A 508 -6.95 4.61 -5.13
C LEU A 508 -7.65 4.95 -3.82
N ARG A 509 -6.97 5.68 -2.94
CA ARG A 509 -7.43 6.03 -1.59
C ARG A 509 -7.40 7.54 -1.35
N LYS A 510 -8.29 8.06 -0.49
CA LYS A 510 -8.47 9.52 -0.33
C LYS A 510 -7.21 10.18 0.25
N ASP A 511 -6.58 9.53 1.23
CA ASP A 511 -5.33 9.98 1.82
C ASP A 511 -4.32 8.82 1.98
N GLY A 512 -3.07 9.15 2.30
CA GLY A 512 -1.95 8.24 2.41
C GLY A 512 -0.81 8.54 1.42
N THR A 513 0.00 7.54 1.11
CA THR A 513 1.17 7.66 0.21
C THR A 513 0.73 7.85 -1.24
N ASP A 514 1.28 8.84 -1.95
CA ASP A 514 1.13 8.91 -3.42
C ASP A 514 2.27 8.14 -4.12
N ALA A 515 1.96 6.98 -4.67
CA ALA A 515 2.91 6.20 -5.46
C ALA A 515 3.53 6.92 -6.69
N VAL A 516 2.97 8.04 -7.17
CA VAL A 516 3.58 8.83 -8.25
C VAL A 516 4.85 9.59 -7.81
N VAL A 517 5.08 9.75 -6.49
CA VAL A 517 6.27 10.42 -5.95
C VAL A 517 7.21 9.50 -5.15
N ILE A 518 6.99 8.17 -5.21
CA ILE A 518 7.93 7.20 -4.65
C ILE A 518 9.15 7.08 -5.59
N ASP A 519 10.34 7.06 -5.01
CA ASP A 519 11.57 6.72 -5.72
C ASP A 519 11.69 5.18 -5.81
N PRO A 520 11.80 4.58 -7.02
CA PRO A 520 11.99 3.14 -7.16
C PRO A 520 13.30 2.62 -6.54
N ASP A 521 14.32 3.47 -6.40
CA ASP A 521 15.63 3.12 -5.83
C ASP A 521 15.68 3.29 -4.28
N ASP A 522 14.73 4.01 -3.67
CA ASP A 522 14.55 4.17 -2.22
C ASP A 522 13.08 3.93 -1.79
N PRO A 523 12.59 2.67 -1.86
CA PRO A 523 11.18 2.36 -1.68
C PRO A 523 10.75 2.49 -0.22
N VAL A 524 9.77 3.38 0.02
CA VAL A 524 9.13 3.59 1.32
C VAL A 524 7.88 2.72 1.50
N PRO A 525 7.50 2.36 2.74
CA PRO A 525 6.24 1.65 2.98
C PRO A 525 5.04 2.49 2.54
N THR A 526 4.05 1.86 1.93
CA THR A 526 2.85 2.55 1.42
C THR A 526 1.66 2.28 2.31
N ILE A 527 0.80 3.27 2.48
CA ILE A 527 -0.45 3.17 3.24
C ILE A 527 -1.50 4.07 2.60
N GLY A 528 -2.78 3.69 2.68
CA GLY A 528 -3.88 4.51 2.19
C GLY A 528 -5.23 4.10 2.75
N ALA A 529 -6.08 5.09 3.00
CA ALA A 529 -7.41 4.93 3.57
C ALA A 529 -8.38 6.01 3.05
N ASN A 530 -9.67 5.80 3.32
CA ASN A 530 -10.78 6.66 2.91
C ASN A 530 -11.51 7.26 4.13
N ASP A 531 -12.01 8.49 3.99
CA ASP A 531 -13.01 9.06 4.90
C ASP A 531 -14.33 8.27 4.79
N PHE A 532 -15.06 8.11 5.89
CA PHE A 532 -16.32 7.36 5.90
C PHE A 532 -17.39 7.93 6.85
N GLU A 533 -18.65 7.64 6.54
CA GLU A 533 -19.85 8.03 7.30
C GLU A 533 -20.40 6.85 8.11
N LYS A 534 -20.82 7.08 9.35
CA LYS A 534 -21.59 6.11 10.17
C LYS A 534 -22.66 6.81 11.01
N ASP A 535 -23.71 6.06 11.34
CA ASP A 535 -24.72 6.49 12.32
C ASP A 535 -24.13 6.67 13.72
N THR A 536 -24.73 7.57 14.49
CA THR A 536 -24.60 7.67 15.95
C THR A 536 -25.43 6.61 16.69
N GLY A 537 -25.25 6.49 18.01
CA GLY A 537 -25.99 5.56 18.89
C GLY A 537 -25.49 4.11 18.82
N GLY A 538 -25.93 3.27 19.76
CA GLY A 538 -25.47 1.89 19.89
C GLY A 538 -24.04 1.77 20.44
N ASP A 539 -23.42 0.61 20.25
CA ASP A 539 -22.06 0.32 20.72
C ASP A 539 -20.98 1.14 20.01
N GLY A 540 -19.83 1.29 20.68
CA GLY A 540 -18.61 1.84 20.08
C GLY A 540 -17.99 0.88 19.07
N PHE A 541 -17.26 1.42 18.09
CA PHE A 541 -16.59 0.64 17.07
C PHE A 541 -15.41 -0.15 17.66
N THR A 542 -15.16 -1.35 17.12
CA THR A 542 -13.90 -2.07 17.32
C THR A 542 -12.82 -1.52 16.39
N GLU A 543 -11.55 -1.79 16.72
CA GLU A 543 -10.41 -1.35 15.91
C GLU A 543 -10.51 -1.91 14.47
N GLU A 544 -10.89 -3.18 14.35
CA GLU A 544 -11.05 -3.88 13.08
C GLU A 544 -12.21 -3.31 12.22
N GLN A 545 -13.33 -2.94 12.85
CA GLN A 545 -14.40 -2.23 12.13
C GLN A 545 -13.91 -0.91 11.54
N LEU A 546 -13.11 -0.16 12.28
CA LEU A 546 -12.54 1.11 11.80
C LEU A 546 -11.54 0.91 10.64
N LYS A 547 -10.72 -0.14 10.68
CA LYS A 547 -9.82 -0.52 9.57
C LYS A 547 -10.60 -0.89 8.30
N ILE A 548 -11.65 -1.69 8.45
CA ILE A 548 -12.52 -2.13 7.35
C ILE A 548 -13.29 -0.94 6.75
N TYR A 549 -13.88 -0.07 7.58
CA TYR A 549 -14.67 1.07 7.10
C TYR A 549 -13.82 2.16 6.43
N GLY A 550 -12.55 2.31 6.81
CA GLY A 550 -11.58 3.16 6.11
C GLY A 550 -11.03 2.54 4.82
N GLU A 551 -11.47 1.33 4.44
CA GLU A 551 -10.92 0.53 3.33
C GLU A 551 -9.38 0.43 3.35
N LEU A 552 -8.80 0.30 4.56
CA LEU A 552 -7.37 0.44 4.79
C LEU A 552 -6.55 -0.55 3.94
N LYS A 553 -5.52 -0.02 3.27
CA LYS A 553 -4.52 -0.79 2.53
C LYS A 553 -3.12 -0.34 2.95
N GLY A 554 -2.15 -1.25 2.93
CA GLY A 554 -0.73 -0.89 3.02
C GLY A 554 0.19 -1.97 2.47
N LYS A 555 1.43 -1.57 2.20
CA LYS A 555 2.55 -2.44 1.85
C LYS A 555 3.80 -2.06 2.62
N ASP A 556 4.63 -3.05 2.91
CA ASP A 556 5.98 -2.81 3.40
C ASP A 556 6.85 -2.17 2.29
N LYS A 557 8.03 -1.69 2.68
CA LYS A 557 9.08 -1.19 1.75
C LYS A 557 9.46 -2.17 0.63
N ASP A 558 9.40 -3.49 0.90
CA ASP A 558 9.83 -4.53 -0.05
C ASP A 558 8.73 -4.78 -1.11
N GLY A 559 7.49 -4.40 -0.80
CA GLY A 559 6.30 -4.45 -1.65
C GLY A 559 5.30 -5.54 -1.25
N THR A 560 5.51 -6.23 -0.13
CA THR A 560 4.57 -7.21 0.44
C THR A 560 3.32 -6.50 0.94
N THR A 561 2.13 -7.08 0.75
CA THR A 561 0.90 -6.56 1.35
C THR A 561 0.91 -6.75 2.87
N ILE A 562 0.52 -5.71 3.61
CA ILE A 562 0.36 -5.73 5.07
C ILE A 562 -1.09 -6.09 5.38
N ASP A 563 -1.30 -7.16 6.16
CA ASP A 563 -2.62 -7.58 6.66
C ASP A 563 -3.17 -6.60 7.73
N LEU A 564 -4.47 -6.64 8.04
CA LEU A 564 -5.10 -5.66 8.96
C LEU A 564 -4.55 -5.72 10.41
N ASP A 565 -4.04 -6.87 10.85
CA ASP A 565 -3.27 -7.04 12.10
C ASP A 565 -1.93 -6.27 12.11
N GLY A 566 -1.39 -5.92 10.93
CA GLY A 566 -0.17 -5.15 10.76
C GLY A 566 -0.35 -3.64 10.91
N PHE A 567 -1.54 -3.16 11.27
CA PHE A 567 -1.84 -1.75 11.55
C PHE A 567 -2.38 -1.56 12.95
N THR A 568 -2.25 -0.34 13.46
CA THR A 568 -2.84 0.15 14.70
C THR A 568 -3.65 1.40 14.43
N VAL A 569 -4.77 1.58 15.15
CA VAL A 569 -5.54 2.83 15.19
C VAL A 569 -5.07 3.68 16.36
N ASP A 570 -5.07 5.02 16.21
CA ASP A 570 -4.76 5.93 17.32
C ASP A 570 -5.82 5.79 18.45
N PRO A 571 -5.41 5.44 19.69
CA PRO A 571 -6.34 5.10 20.74
C PRO A 571 -7.07 6.31 21.34
N GLU A 572 -6.47 7.51 21.31
CA GLU A 572 -7.11 8.72 21.84
C GLU A 572 -8.20 9.20 20.87
N GLN A 573 -7.90 9.21 19.57
CA GLN A 573 -8.88 9.50 18.52
C GLN A 573 -10.02 8.48 18.49
N MET A 574 -9.70 7.18 18.64
CA MET A 574 -10.69 6.12 18.73
C MET A 574 -11.58 6.24 19.98
N GLU A 575 -11.02 6.61 21.14
CA GLU A 575 -11.82 6.83 22.35
C GLU A 575 -12.77 8.02 22.17
N GLN A 576 -12.29 9.16 21.67
CA GLN A 576 -13.13 10.34 21.43
C GLN A 576 -14.28 10.06 20.45
N LEU A 577 -13.99 9.35 19.35
CA LEU A 577 -14.98 8.88 18.38
C LEU A 577 -16.02 7.96 19.04
N ASN A 578 -15.58 6.99 19.84
CA ASN A 578 -16.47 6.04 20.50
C ASN A 578 -17.32 6.66 21.62
N GLN A 579 -16.78 7.63 22.36
CA GLN A 579 -17.55 8.44 23.32
C GLN A 579 -18.66 9.23 22.59
N ALA A 580 -18.38 9.83 21.43
CA ALA A 580 -19.38 10.55 20.65
C ALA A 580 -20.45 9.60 20.04
N LYS A 581 -20.01 8.49 19.45
CA LYS A 581 -20.85 7.41 18.90
C LYS A 581 -21.86 6.92 19.93
N THR A 582 -21.38 6.44 21.08
CA THR A 582 -22.23 5.88 22.15
C THR A 582 -23.13 6.94 22.80
N ALA A 583 -22.67 8.18 22.97
CA ALA A 583 -23.48 9.28 23.49
C ALA A 583 -24.55 9.80 22.50
N GLY A 584 -24.66 9.23 21.29
CA GLY A 584 -25.61 9.70 20.27
C GLY A 584 -25.27 11.10 19.76
N LYS A 585 -23.99 11.48 19.74
CA LYS A 585 -23.49 12.81 19.35
C LYS A 585 -22.81 12.73 17.98
N SER A 586 -23.32 13.54 17.05
CA SER A 586 -22.77 13.70 15.70
C SER A 586 -21.59 14.67 15.64
N GLY A 587 -20.84 14.61 14.54
CA GLY A 587 -19.67 15.44 14.27
C GLY A 587 -18.68 14.74 13.33
N THR A 588 -17.61 15.44 12.98
CA THR A 588 -16.50 14.86 12.19
C THR A 588 -15.27 14.72 13.08
N PHE A 589 -14.58 13.59 13.00
CA PHE A 589 -13.47 13.20 13.87
C PHE A 589 -12.29 12.72 13.03
N ASP A 590 -11.08 13.21 13.31
CA ASP A 590 -9.86 12.66 12.71
C ASP A 590 -9.57 11.27 13.29
N LEU A 591 -9.20 10.32 12.44
CA LEU A 591 -8.79 8.98 12.82
C LEU A 591 -7.52 8.57 12.07
N THR A 592 -6.48 8.21 12.82
CA THR A 592 -5.15 7.92 12.27
C THR A 592 -4.82 6.43 12.38
N TYR A 593 -4.40 5.84 11.27
CA TYR A 593 -3.85 4.50 11.21
C TYR A 593 -2.32 4.56 11.10
N THR A 594 -1.62 3.65 11.77
CA THR A 594 -0.15 3.50 11.72
C THR A 594 0.20 2.05 11.42
N SER A 595 1.00 1.79 10.38
CA SER A 595 1.52 0.44 10.09
C SER A 595 2.64 0.04 11.04
N ASN A 596 2.92 -1.26 11.12
CA ASN A 596 4.06 -1.83 11.83
C ASN A 596 5.44 -1.27 11.39
N GLU A 597 5.60 -0.85 10.12
CA GLU A 597 6.78 -0.13 9.63
C GLU A 597 6.72 1.40 9.85
N GLY A 598 5.67 1.91 10.51
CA GLY A 598 5.56 3.31 10.95
C GLY A 598 4.96 4.30 9.94
N ALA A 599 4.52 3.84 8.76
CA ALA A 599 3.79 4.68 7.81
C ALA A 599 2.40 5.02 8.36
N LYS A 600 1.92 6.25 8.10
CA LYS A 600 0.67 6.77 8.67
C LYS A 600 -0.27 7.34 7.62
N VAL A 601 -1.57 7.23 7.89
CA VAL A 601 -2.63 7.95 7.18
C VAL A 601 -3.69 8.38 8.18
N THR A 602 -4.18 9.63 8.07
CA THR A 602 -5.31 10.16 8.83
C THR A 602 -6.47 10.36 7.87
N VAL A 603 -7.67 9.94 8.29
CA VAL A 603 -8.95 10.13 7.57
C VAL A 603 -9.96 10.79 8.49
N GLN A 604 -11.01 11.36 7.93
CA GLN A 604 -12.15 11.85 8.70
C GLN A 604 -13.25 10.78 8.81
N VAL A 605 -13.73 10.56 10.03
CA VAL A 605 -14.93 9.77 10.32
C VAL A 605 -16.07 10.72 10.66
N THR A 606 -17.11 10.72 9.84
CA THR A 606 -18.32 11.52 10.08
C THR A 606 -19.36 10.68 10.81
N LEU A 607 -19.67 11.06 12.05
CA LEU A 607 -20.82 10.55 12.80
C LEU A 607 -22.07 11.37 12.48
N VAL A 608 -23.08 10.68 11.96
CA VAL A 608 -24.34 11.28 11.52
C VAL A 608 -25.48 11.02 12.51
N LYS A 609 -26.32 12.04 12.74
CA LYS A 609 -27.53 11.93 13.55
C LYS A 609 -28.78 12.27 12.75
N TYR A 610 -29.65 11.29 12.62
CA TYR A 610 -30.99 11.43 12.04
C TYR A 610 -31.94 12.14 13.02
N ASP A 611 -32.84 12.96 12.50
CA ASP A 611 -33.82 13.70 13.31
C ASP A 611 -35.03 12.84 13.69
N ALA A 612 -35.36 11.87 12.83
CA ALA A 612 -36.37 10.85 13.08
C ALA A 612 -35.84 9.48 12.60
N VAL A 613 -36.08 8.46 13.43
CA VAL A 613 -35.79 7.05 13.18
C VAL A 613 -36.99 6.28 13.70
N GLU A 614 -37.59 5.44 12.86
CA GLU A 614 -38.73 4.61 13.21
C GLU A 614 -38.43 3.15 12.79
N GLU A 615 -38.73 2.22 13.67
CA GLU A 615 -38.54 0.77 13.50
C GLU A 615 -39.91 0.09 13.61
N ASN A 616 -40.17 -0.89 12.76
CA ASN A 616 -41.42 -1.61 12.76
C ASN A 616 -41.61 -2.39 14.07
N GLN A 617 -42.81 -2.35 14.63
CA GLN A 617 -43.12 -2.97 15.92
C GLN A 617 -43.47 -4.46 15.81
N ASP A 618 -43.46 -5.01 14.58
CA ASP A 618 -43.56 -6.44 14.31
C ASP A 618 -42.17 -7.11 14.41
N PRO A 619 -41.92 -7.97 15.41
CA PRO A 619 -40.61 -8.62 15.58
C PRO A 619 -40.28 -9.64 14.47
N ASP A 620 -41.27 -10.08 13.67
CA ASP A 620 -41.03 -10.93 12.49
C ASP A 620 -40.74 -10.10 11.21
N ASN A 621 -40.84 -8.76 11.29
CA ASN A 621 -40.52 -7.83 10.20
C ASN A 621 -39.87 -6.51 10.72
N PRO A 622 -38.66 -6.54 11.32
CA PRO A 622 -37.95 -5.37 11.86
C PRO A 622 -37.39 -4.43 10.76
N GLU A 623 -38.27 -3.93 9.92
CA GLU A 623 -37.99 -2.90 8.91
C GLU A 623 -37.73 -1.56 9.60
N MET A 624 -36.70 -0.81 9.18
CA MET A 624 -36.33 0.49 9.76
C MET A 624 -36.35 1.58 8.69
N ILE A 625 -36.85 2.77 9.02
CA ILE A 625 -36.78 3.96 8.16
C ILE A 625 -36.40 5.22 8.95
N LYS A 626 -35.45 6.00 8.42
CA LYS A 626 -34.88 7.19 9.08
C LYS A 626 -34.69 8.35 8.13
N GLY A 627 -34.83 9.58 8.65
CA GLY A 627 -34.70 10.81 7.87
C GLY A 627 -34.35 12.05 8.71
N MET A 628 -34.13 13.16 8.02
CA MET A 628 -33.72 14.44 8.60
C MET A 628 -34.65 15.61 8.25
N ASP A 629 -34.67 16.63 9.12
CA ASP A 629 -35.38 17.89 8.92
C ASP A 629 -34.77 18.70 7.75
N VAL A 630 -35.63 19.23 6.86
CA VAL A 630 -35.21 20.05 5.71
C VAL A 630 -35.31 21.53 6.06
N ILE A 631 -34.23 22.29 5.88
CA ILE A 631 -34.21 23.74 6.08
C ILE A 631 -34.27 24.44 4.71
N SER A 632 -35.18 25.40 4.53
CA SER A 632 -35.28 26.13 3.27
C SER A 632 -35.96 27.49 3.43
N ARG A 633 -35.47 28.52 2.75
CA ARG A 633 -36.17 29.82 2.66
C ARG A 633 -37.48 29.71 1.86
N THR A 634 -38.42 30.62 2.10
CA THR A 634 -39.63 30.81 1.28
C THR A 634 -39.34 31.68 0.04
N GLY A 635 -40.34 31.89 -0.81
CA GLY A 635 -40.24 32.73 -2.01
C GLY A 635 -39.46 32.14 -3.19
N GLY A 636 -39.02 30.89 -3.08
CA GLY A 636 -38.32 30.14 -4.14
C GLY A 636 -39.20 29.13 -4.88
N SER A 637 -38.60 28.39 -5.81
CA SER A 637 -39.24 27.30 -6.56
C SER A 637 -39.82 26.21 -5.64
N ALA A 638 -40.90 25.57 -6.08
CA ALA A 638 -41.41 24.35 -5.45
C ALA A 638 -40.37 23.21 -5.49
N PHE A 639 -40.38 22.34 -4.47
CA PHE A 639 -39.60 21.10 -4.46
C PHE A 639 -40.26 20.03 -5.35
N SER A 640 -39.43 19.20 -5.99
CA SER A 640 -39.85 17.87 -6.47
C SER A 640 -39.79 16.85 -5.33
N GLU A 641 -40.48 15.72 -5.49
CA GLU A 641 -40.41 14.59 -4.55
C GLU A 641 -38.98 14.08 -4.36
N ALA A 642 -38.28 13.79 -5.47
CA ALA A 642 -36.89 13.35 -5.44
C ALA A 642 -35.99 14.34 -4.68
N LYS A 643 -36.22 15.65 -4.83
CA LYS A 643 -35.43 16.66 -4.12
C LYS A 643 -35.70 16.71 -2.62
N LEU A 644 -36.93 16.38 -2.17
CA LEU A 644 -37.19 16.25 -0.74
C LEU A 644 -36.56 14.97 -0.17
N LYS A 645 -36.67 13.82 -0.84
CA LYS A 645 -35.99 12.56 -0.46
C LYS A 645 -34.46 12.74 -0.35
N GLU A 646 -33.87 13.48 -1.29
CA GLU A 646 -32.45 13.87 -1.26
C GLU A 646 -32.13 14.78 -0.06
N LEU A 647 -32.95 15.81 0.21
CA LEU A 647 -32.71 16.77 1.29
C LEU A 647 -32.94 16.19 2.69
N THR A 648 -33.80 15.16 2.84
CA THR A 648 -34.03 14.44 4.11
C THR A 648 -32.99 13.34 4.36
N MET A 649 -32.10 13.06 3.41
CA MET A 649 -31.16 11.93 3.44
C MET A 649 -31.82 10.61 3.84
N VAL A 650 -33.07 10.38 3.40
CA VAL A 650 -33.86 9.24 3.84
C VAL A 650 -33.18 7.91 3.48
N LYS A 651 -33.00 7.05 4.47
CA LYS A 651 -32.52 5.67 4.32
C LYS A 651 -33.53 4.73 4.98
N ALA A 652 -33.78 3.59 4.36
CA ALA A 652 -34.67 2.56 4.90
C ALA A 652 -34.04 1.18 4.67
N PHE A 653 -34.38 0.21 5.51
CA PHE A 653 -33.79 -1.13 5.49
C PHE A 653 -34.88 -2.18 5.65
N ASP A 654 -34.85 -3.21 4.81
CA ASP A 654 -35.71 -4.38 4.95
C ASP A 654 -35.36 -5.17 6.22
N LYS A 655 -36.23 -6.10 6.61
CA LYS A 655 -36.04 -7.01 7.76
C LYS A 655 -34.79 -7.90 7.71
N ASP A 656 -34.16 -8.05 6.54
CA ASP A 656 -32.92 -8.80 6.38
C ASP A 656 -31.69 -7.85 6.41
N GLY A 657 -31.91 -6.55 6.68
CA GLY A 657 -30.89 -5.50 6.78
C GLY A 657 -30.44 -4.87 5.46
N ARG A 658 -31.16 -5.07 4.35
CA ARG A 658 -30.80 -4.52 3.03
C ARG A 658 -31.41 -3.15 2.82
N GLU A 659 -30.64 -2.21 2.26
CA GLU A 659 -31.13 -0.85 1.99
C GLU A 659 -32.22 -0.84 0.90
N ILE A 660 -33.35 -0.20 1.20
CA ILE A 660 -34.49 0.03 0.30
C ILE A 660 -34.24 1.35 -0.45
N LEU A 661 -34.38 1.33 -1.78
CA LEU A 661 -34.01 2.48 -2.62
C LEU A 661 -34.97 3.67 -2.42
N PRO A 662 -34.48 4.93 -2.48
CA PRO A 662 -35.33 6.12 -2.31
C PRO A 662 -36.47 6.25 -3.34
N GLU A 663 -36.37 5.63 -4.52
CA GLU A 663 -37.48 5.52 -5.48
C GLU A 663 -38.64 4.64 -4.99
N ASP A 664 -38.37 3.58 -4.23
CA ASP A 664 -39.39 2.64 -3.73
C ASP A 664 -40.14 3.17 -2.50
N LEU A 665 -39.58 4.16 -1.81
CA LEU A 665 -40.24 4.88 -0.72
C LEU A 665 -41.34 5.79 -1.25
N LYS A 666 -42.45 5.94 -0.53
CA LYS A 666 -43.60 6.78 -0.90
C LYS A 666 -43.89 7.84 0.16
N PHE A 667 -44.50 8.97 -0.19
CA PHE A 667 -45.09 9.86 0.82
C PHE A 667 -46.46 9.33 1.24
N SER A 668 -46.70 9.16 2.55
CA SER A 668 -47.97 8.64 3.07
C SER A 668 -49.17 9.54 2.78
N GLU A 669 -48.95 10.86 2.82
CA GLU A 669 -49.98 11.88 2.61
C GLU A 669 -49.66 12.68 1.34
N SER A 670 -50.39 12.40 0.26
CA SER A 670 -50.16 13.01 -1.06
C SER A 670 -50.44 14.52 -1.12
N ASP A 671 -51.05 15.11 -0.09
CA ASP A 671 -51.28 16.54 0.04
C ASP A 671 -50.19 17.28 0.86
N GLN A 672 -49.36 16.59 1.66
CA GLN A 672 -48.25 17.23 2.40
C GLN A 672 -47.32 17.99 1.46
N LEU A 673 -46.90 17.34 0.35
CA LEU A 673 -46.08 17.97 -0.69
C LEU A 673 -46.75 19.22 -1.29
N GLN A 674 -48.08 19.20 -1.45
CA GLN A 674 -48.85 20.34 -1.96
C GLN A 674 -48.95 21.47 -0.92
N ARG A 675 -49.15 21.13 0.37
CA ARG A 675 -49.12 22.06 1.50
C ARG A 675 -47.76 22.77 1.60
N ILE A 676 -46.66 22.00 1.60
CA ILE A 676 -45.28 22.49 1.68
C ILE A 676 -44.94 23.41 0.51
N ASN A 677 -45.22 22.98 -0.73
CA ASN A 677 -44.94 23.79 -1.92
C ASN A 677 -45.84 25.02 -2.03
N GLY A 678 -47.10 24.91 -1.62
CA GLY A 678 -48.03 26.04 -1.51
C GLY A 678 -47.55 27.10 -0.52
N ALA A 679 -47.04 26.68 0.66
CA ALA A 679 -46.46 27.60 1.63
C ALA A 679 -45.19 28.27 1.11
N LYS A 680 -44.23 27.47 0.63
CA LYS A 680 -42.93 27.96 0.12
C LYS A 680 -43.10 29.00 -0.99
N THR A 681 -43.95 28.72 -1.97
CA THR A 681 -44.14 29.61 -3.14
C THR A 681 -44.86 30.92 -2.82
N LYS A 682 -45.68 30.98 -1.77
CA LYS A 682 -46.35 32.22 -1.33
C LYS A 682 -45.52 33.10 -0.39
N GLY A 683 -44.48 32.54 0.26
CA GLY A 683 -43.75 33.21 1.34
C GLY A 683 -44.09 32.74 2.76
N GLU A 684 -45.00 31.76 2.93
CA GLU A 684 -45.52 31.34 4.24
C GLU A 684 -44.46 30.51 5.01
N THR A 685 -44.01 30.99 6.18
CA THR A 685 -43.03 30.27 7.02
C THR A 685 -43.68 29.35 8.05
N GLY A 686 -42.97 28.29 8.45
CA GLY A 686 -43.50 27.29 9.36
C GLY A 686 -42.61 26.06 9.47
N ASN A 687 -43.07 25.08 10.25
CA ASN A 687 -42.54 23.72 10.25
C ASN A 687 -43.67 22.84 9.72
N PHE A 688 -43.42 22.11 8.63
CA PHE A 688 -44.42 21.28 7.97
C PHE A 688 -43.96 19.83 8.02
N ASP A 689 -44.80 18.95 8.58
CA ASP A 689 -44.47 17.53 8.66
C ASP A 689 -44.52 16.88 7.27
N LEU A 690 -43.55 16.00 7.02
CA LEU A 690 -43.39 15.21 5.80
C LEU A 690 -43.17 13.74 6.19
N THR A 691 -44.13 12.89 5.84
CA THR A 691 -44.18 11.47 6.21
C THR A 691 -43.78 10.61 5.02
N MET A 692 -42.68 9.87 5.17
CA MET A 692 -42.16 8.91 4.19
C MET A 692 -42.41 7.50 4.67
N GLU A 693 -42.68 6.58 3.74
CA GLU A 693 -43.18 5.24 4.02
C GLU A 693 -42.52 4.21 3.10
N THR A 694 -42.19 3.06 3.66
CA THR A 694 -41.61 1.92 2.95
C THR A 694 -42.64 1.18 2.07
N PRO A 695 -42.24 0.17 1.28
CA PRO A 695 -43.18 -0.74 0.62
C PRO A 695 -44.12 -1.45 1.62
N ASP A 696 -43.59 -2.00 2.72
CA ASP A 696 -44.34 -2.79 3.70
C ASP A 696 -45.16 -1.93 4.69
N GLY A 697 -44.87 -0.62 4.79
CA GLY A 697 -45.76 0.36 5.41
C GLY A 697 -45.25 1.01 6.70
N THR A 698 -43.99 0.79 7.09
CA THR A 698 -43.31 1.51 8.17
C THR A 698 -43.11 2.97 7.77
N LYS A 699 -43.35 3.93 8.69
CA LYS A 699 -43.42 5.37 8.38
C LYS A 699 -42.47 6.17 9.26
N VAL A 700 -41.68 7.06 8.67
CA VAL A 700 -40.94 8.12 9.38
C VAL A 700 -41.55 9.48 9.09
N THR A 701 -41.57 10.40 10.06
CA THR A 701 -42.02 11.79 9.84
C THR A 701 -40.94 12.79 10.24
N VAL A 702 -40.55 13.62 9.28
CA VAL A 702 -39.53 14.69 9.41
C VAL A 702 -40.15 16.06 9.14
N LYS A 703 -39.43 17.16 9.41
CA LYS A 703 -39.99 18.52 9.29
C LYS A 703 -39.31 19.34 8.21
N VAL A 704 -40.11 19.85 7.27
CA VAL A 704 -39.69 20.92 6.35
C VAL A 704 -39.85 22.26 7.06
N CYS A 705 -38.74 22.79 7.56
CA CYS A 705 -38.61 24.09 8.20
C CYS A 705 -38.48 25.20 7.13
N LEU A 706 -39.61 25.82 6.79
CA LEU A 706 -39.67 26.98 5.90
C LEU A 706 -39.41 28.28 6.69
N ARG A 707 -38.52 29.14 6.18
CA ARG A 707 -38.02 30.35 6.86
C ARG A 707 -37.97 31.59 5.96
N ASP A 708 -37.94 32.80 6.52
CA ASP A 708 -37.90 34.04 5.71
C ASP A 708 -36.55 34.25 5.02
N SER A 709 -35.46 33.78 5.65
CA SER A 709 -34.08 34.08 5.24
C SER A 709 -33.16 32.88 5.47
N GLY A 710 -32.10 32.77 4.65
CA GLY A 710 -31.11 31.69 4.70
C GLY A 710 -31.02 30.84 3.43
N SER A 711 -30.56 29.60 3.57
CA SER A 711 -30.30 28.63 2.50
C SER A 711 -31.58 28.18 1.77
N ASP A 712 -31.46 27.79 0.49
CA ASP A 712 -32.60 27.40 -0.34
C ASP A 712 -32.47 25.96 -0.87
N GLY A 713 -32.91 24.97 -0.08
CA GLY A 713 -32.82 23.55 -0.45
C GLY A 713 -33.37 23.18 -1.83
N ALA A 714 -34.33 23.93 -2.40
CA ALA A 714 -34.84 23.66 -3.75
C ALA A 714 -33.79 23.86 -4.85
N GLY A 715 -32.74 24.66 -4.58
CA GLY A 715 -31.59 24.87 -5.46
C GLY A 715 -30.29 24.20 -4.98
N TYR A 716 -30.37 23.27 -4.02
CA TYR A 716 -29.20 22.54 -3.52
C TYR A 716 -28.57 21.66 -4.62
N ASP A 717 -27.25 21.49 -4.55
CA ASP A 717 -26.44 20.71 -5.46
C ASP A 717 -25.68 19.65 -4.64
N PRO A 718 -25.98 18.35 -4.79
CA PRO A 718 -25.38 17.30 -3.96
C PRO A 718 -23.88 17.11 -4.20
N GLU A 719 -23.33 17.59 -5.33
CA GLU A 719 -21.87 17.60 -5.56
C GLU A 719 -21.18 18.75 -4.80
N LYS A 720 -21.95 19.63 -4.14
CA LYS A 720 -21.46 20.80 -3.39
C LYS A 720 -22.02 20.78 -1.96
N LEU A 721 -21.48 19.85 -1.17
CA LEU A 721 -21.66 19.79 0.28
C LEU A 721 -21.52 21.20 0.88
N SER A 722 -22.60 21.66 1.50
CA SER A 722 -22.75 23.03 1.97
C SER A 722 -23.72 23.07 3.15
N SER A 723 -23.48 23.97 4.11
CA SER A 723 -24.31 24.06 5.30
C SER A 723 -25.68 24.69 5.00
N PHE A 724 -26.62 24.42 5.91
CA PHE A 724 -27.98 24.92 5.83
C PHE A 724 -28.27 25.80 7.03
N ILE A 725 -28.84 26.98 6.79
CA ILE A 725 -29.33 27.87 7.85
C ILE A 725 -30.66 28.48 7.43
N GLY A 726 -31.56 28.69 8.38
CA GLY A 726 -32.84 29.34 8.15
C GLY A 726 -33.31 30.10 9.40
N ALA A 727 -33.74 31.34 9.22
CA ALA A 727 -34.24 32.20 10.29
C ALA A 727 -35.38 33.12 9.80
N ASN A 728 -36.23 33.58 10.72
CA ASN A 728 -37.37 34.46 10.45
C ASN A 728 -37.13 35.90 10.94
N ASP A 729 -37.82 36.86 10.31
CA ASP A 729 -38.00 38.19 10.89
C ASP A 729 -38.88 38.09 12.17
N ALA A 730 -38.64 38.94 13.17
CA ALA A 730 -39.29 38.85 14.47
C ALA A 730 -39.75 40.21 15.03
N VAL A 731 -40.71 40.16 15.96
CA VAL A 731 -41.26 41.33 16.67
C VAL A 731 -41.26 41.05 18.17
N HIS A 732 -40.82 42.02 18.98
CA HIS A 732 -40.73 41.89 20.44
C HIS A 732 -40.94 43.25 21.11
N GLU A 733 -41.55 43.29 22.29
CA GLU A 733 -41.68 44.55 23.04
C GLU A 733 -40.33 45.02 23.60
N THR A 734 -40.13 46.33 23.72
CA THR A 734 -38.89 46.97 24.19
C THR A 734 -38.88 47.14 25.71
N GLY A 735 -37.69 47.28 26.29
CA GLY A 735 -37.47 47.28 27.74
C GLY A 735 -37.13 45.89 28.30
N GLY A 736 -36.91 45.84 29.62
CA GLY A 736 -36.44 44.65 30.32
C GLY A 736 -34.93 44.42 30.15
N GLU A 737 -34.51 43.20 30.46
CA GLU A 737 -33.11 42.76 30.38
C GLU A 737 -32.69 42.54 28.91
N ALA A 738 -31.39 42.66 28.60
CA ALA A 738 -30.82 42.31 27.31
C ALA A 738 -31.21 40.89 26.83
N PHE A 739 -31.32 40.66 25.51
CA PHE A 739 -31.45 39.29 25.00
C PHE A 739 -30.12 38.53 25.12
N THR A 740 -30.19 37.29 25.56
CA THR A 740 -29.18 36.25 25.30
C THR A 740 -29.10 35.91 23.80
N LYS A 741 -28.08 35.14 23.39
CA LYS A 741 -28.02 34.59 22.02
C LYS A 741 -29.13 33.57 21.77
N ASP A 742 -29.49 32.78 22.79
CA ASP A 742 -30.47 31.69 22.69
C ASP A 742 -31.90 32.21 22.54
N GLU A 743 -32.29 33.22 23.33
CA GLU A 743 -33.59 33.88 23.14
C GLU A 743 -33.76 34.44 21.72
N LEU A 744 -32.68 34.92 21.08
CA LEU A 744 -32.74 35.37 19.70
C LEU A 744 -32.80 34.23 18.69
N ARG A 745 -32.13 33.10 18.96
CA ARG A 745 -32.25 31.89 18.16
C ARG A 745 -33.68 31.35 18.20
N ASP A 746 -34.30 31.28 19.38
CA ASP A 746 -35.69 30.86 19.54
C ASP A 746 -36.70 31.87 18.94
N LEU A 747 -36.53 33.16 19.23
CA LEU A 747 -37.39 34.24 18.71
C LEU A 747 -37.39 34.29 17.17
N CYS A 748 -36.23 34.07 16.54
CA CYS A 748 -36.10 34.02 15.08
C CYS A 748 -36.31 32.59 14.51
N ARG A 749 -36.69 31.61 15.35
CA ARG A 749 -36.91 30.20 15.00
C ARG A 749 -35.76 29.57 14.22
N VAL A 750 -34.53 29.93 14.58
CA VAL A 750 -33.32 29.56 13.85
C VAL A 750 -33.17 28.04 13.80
N LYS A 751 -32.87 27.53 12.61
CA LYS A 751 -32.46 26.15 12.39
C LYS A 751 -31.20 26.15 11.54
N ALA A 752 -30.24 25.31 11.89
CA ALA A 752 -29.02 25.12 11.11
C ALA A 752 -28.58 23.65 11.10
N LYS A 753 -27.93 23.26 10.00
CA LYS A 753 -27.32 21.96 9.78
C LYS A 753 -25.96 22.12 9.08
N ASP A 754 -25.00 21.27 9.44
CA ASP A 754 -23.67 21.19 8.80
C ASP A 754 -23.77 20.58 7.37
N PRO A 755 -22.66 20.48 6.61
CA PRO A 755 -22.67 19.87 5.27
C PRO A 755 -23.08 18.39 5.26
N SER A 756 -22.84 17.66 6.36
CA SER A 756 -23.25 16.28 6.63
C SER A 756 -24.66 16.18 7.27
N ARG A 757 -25.39 17.30 7.28
CA ARG A 757 -26.78 17.47 7.73
C ARG A 757 -27.04 17.21 9.22
N ASN A 758 -26.01 17.17 10.05
CA ASN A 758 -26.17 17.18 11.50
C ASN A 758 -26.67 18.53 11.98
N ASN A 759 -27.52 18.55 13.01
CA ASN A 759 -27.96 19.80 13.63
C ASN A 759 -26.77 20.51 14.29
N VAL A 760 -26.58 21.79 13.96
CA VAL A 760 -25.57 22.65 14.56
C VAL A 760 -26.20 23.96 15.05
N GLU A 761 -25.51 24.62 15.96
CA GLU A 761 -25.94 25.89 16.53
C GLU A 761 -25.39 27.04 15.69
N ALA A 762 -26.25 27.95 15.21
CA ALA A 762 -25.80 29.11 14.45
C ALA A 762 -25.35 30.24 15.39
N GLU A 763 -24.18 30.81 15.11
CA GLU A 763 -23.63 31.92 15.86
C GLU A 763 -24.31 33.26 15.51
N VAL A 764 -24.30 34.20 16.45
CA VAL A 764 -24.96 35.50 16.36
C VAL A 764 -23.92 36.61 16.18
N GLN A 765 -24.13 37.46 15.19
CA GLN A 765 -23.25 38.59 14.86
C GLN A 765 -23.16 39.62 16.01
N ASN A 766 -22.12 39.51 16.85
CA ASN A 766 -21.98 40.23 18.13
C ASN A 766 -22.28 41.74 18.07
N ASN A 767 -21.75 42.49 17.09
CA ASN A 767 -21.98 43.95 17.02
C ASN A 767 -23.43 44.33 16.66
N GLN A 768 -24.17 43.44 15.98
CA GLN A 768 -25.62 43.61 15.74
C GLN A 768 -26.41 43.26 17.00
N TRP A 769 -26.01 42.21 17.72
CA TRP A 769 -26.56 41.80 19.02
C TRP A 769 -26.43 42.89 20.09
N GLU A 770 -25.22 43.46 20.27
CA GLU A 770 -24.97 44.60 21.16
C GLU A 770 -25.83 45.82 20.82
N THR A 771 -25.98 46.13 19.53
CA THR A 771 -26.79 47.27 19.06
C THR A 771 -28.28 47.06 19.37
N LEU A 772 -28.79 45.85 19.14
CA LEU A 772 -30.17 45.45 19.47
C LEU A 772 -30.44 45.49 20.97
N ASN A 773 -29.53 44.96 21.79
CA ASN A 773 -29.68 44.92 23.24
C ASN A 773 -29.67 46.33 23.85
N LYS A 774 -28.74 47.20 23.43
CA LYS A 774 -28.72 48.60 23.85
C LYS A 774 -30.02 49.33 23.50
N ALA A 775 -30.64 49.00 22.36
CA ALA A 775 -31.95 49.52 22.00
C ALA A 775 -33.08 48.94 22.87
N LYS A 776 -33.08 47.63 23.15
CA LYS A 776 -34.05 46.96 24.03
C LYS A 776 -34.02 47.57 25.44
N GLU A 777 -32.86 47.60 26.09
CA GLU A 777 -32.68 48.08 27.47
C GLU A 777 -33.06 49.56 27.63
N SER A 778 -32.74 50.41 26.64
CA SER A 778 -33.12 51.83 26.66
C SER A 778 -34.59 52.10 26.32
N GLY A 779 -35.36 51.07 25.97
CA GLY A 779 -36.76 51.20 25.56
C GLY A 779 -36.93 51.83 24.17
N LYS A 780 -35.95 51.67 23.27
CA LYS A 780 -35.90 52.33 21.96
C LYS A 780 -36.46 51.44 20.84
N THR A 781 -37.73 51.67 20.51
CA THR A 781 -38.44 50.96 19.42
C THR A 781 -37.82 51.24 18.05
N GLY A 782 -37.87 50.26 17.15
CA GLY A 782 -37.29 50.35 15.80
C GLY A 782 -37.01 48.97 15.21
N THR A 783 -36.57 48.92 13.96
CA THR A 783 -36.22 47.68 13.27
C THR A 783 -34.71 47.56 13.11
N TYR A 784 -34.13 46.48 13.65
CA TYR A 784 -32.69 46.26 13.74
C TYR A 784 -32.29 45.00 12.96
N PRO A 785 -31.26 45.04 12.09
CA PRO A 785 -30.80 43.86 11.36
C PRO A 785 -30.00 42.92 12.29
N LEU A 786 -30.23 41.62 12.17
CA LEU A 786 -29.49 40.58 12.88
C LEU A 786 -29.04 39.49 11.90
N THR A 787 -27.81 39.02 12.05
CA THR A 787 -27.21 37.97 11.20
C THR A 787 -26.87 36.78 12.05
N PHE A 788 -27.35 35.60 11.63
CA PHE A 788 -26.92 34.31 12.14
C PHE A 788 -25.97 33.67 11.12
N TYR A 789 -24.92 32.98 11.57
CA TYR A 789 -23.90 32.40 10.68
C TYR A 789 -23.33 31.07 11.20
N LEU A 790 -22.66 30.35 10.30
CA LEU A 790 -21.92 29.10 10.55
C LEU A 790 -20.45 29.28 10.18
N GLU A 791 -19.59 28.34 10.60
CA GLU A 791 -18.13 28.42 10.43
C GLU A 791 -17.69 28.50 8.96
N ASP A 792 -18.44 27.87 8.04
CA ASP A 792 -18.21 27.95 6.59
C ASP A 792 -18.64 29.29 5.94
N GLY A 793 -19.18 30.22 6.74
CA GLY A 793 -19.67 31.54 6.31
C GLY A 793 -21.11 31.55 5.81
N THR A 794 -21.80 30.40 5.77
CA THR A 794 -23.23 30.31 5.48
C THR A 794 -24.03 31.09 6.51
N LYS A 795 -25.02 31.89 6.08
CA LYS A 795 -25.70 32.87 6.94
C LYS A 795 -27.16 33.14 6.58
N ALA A 796 -27.95 33.48 7.61
CA ALA A 796 -29.29 34.04 7.47
C ALA A 796 -29.30 35.47 8.03
N GLN A 797 -29.98 36.39 7.33
CA GLN A 797 -30.11 37.80 7.75
C GLN A 797 -31.58 38.16 7.92
N VAL A 798 -31.93 38.58 9.12
CA VAL A 798 -33.30 38.86 9.55
C VAL A 798 -33.39 40.24 10.21
N LYS A 799 -34.60 40.65 10.57
CA LYS A 799 -34.90 41.92 11.24
C LYS A 799 -35.67 41.68 12.52
N ILE A 800 -35.20 42.29 13.61
CA ILE A 800 -35.89 42.33 14.89
C ILE A 800 -36.56 43.69 15.02
N THR A 801 -37.89 43.72 15.10
CA THR A 801 -38.65 44.96 15.32
C THR A 801 -39.04 45.08 16.78
N LEU A 802 -38.41 46.02 17.47
CA LEU A 802 -38.76 46.40 18.84
C LEU A 802 -39.99 47.32 18.84
N THR A 803 -41.08 46.87 19.46
CA THR A 803 -42.34 47.63 19.65
C THR A 803 -42.51 48.10 21.09
N GLY A 804 -43.45 49.02 21.35
CA GLY A 804 -43.67 49.63 22.67
C GLY A 804 -44.36 50.99 22.58
N ASP A 805 -44.70 51.57 23.74
CA ASP A 805 -45.38 52.87 23.87
C ASP A 805 -44.49 53.92 24.56
N HIS A 806 -44.43 55.12 23.97
CA HIS A 806 -43.61 56.25 24.44
C HIS A 806 -44.45 57.39 24.98
N LYS A 807 -43.97 57.99 26.07
CA LYS A 807 -44.57 59.18 26.67
C LYS A 807 -43.82 60.43 26.21
N VAL A 808 -44.52 61.28 25.46
CA VAL A 808 -44.05 62.61 25.06
C VAL A 808 -44.58 63.63 26.07
N LYS A 809 -43.67 64.12 26.91
CA LYS A 809 -43.97 65.18 27.90
C LYS A 809 -43.78 66.55 27.28
N PHE A 810 -44.68 67.48 27.58
CA PHE A 810 -44.57 68.88 27.16
C PHE A 810 -44.22 69.76 28.37
N ASP A 811 -43.14 70.52 28.26
CA ASP A 811 -42.63 71.44 29.29
C ASP A 811 -42.71 72.88 28.75
N SER A 812 -43.65 73.67 29.29
CA SER A 812 -43.87 75.06 28.87
C SER A 812 -42.70 76.01 29.21
N ASN A 813 -41.69 75.54 29.95
CA ASN A 813 -40.44 76.26 30.23
C ASN A 813 -40.68 77.66 30.85
N GLY A 814 -41.64 77.74 31.77
CA GLY A 814 -42.07 79.00 32.40
C GLY A 814 -43.20 79.74 31.67
N GLY A 815 -43.95 79.06 30.79
CA GLY A 815 -45.25 79.52 30.27
C GLY A 815 -46.43 78.83 30.97
N TYR A 816 -47.64 79.32 30.70
CA TYR A 816 -48.92 78.72 31.09
C TYR A 816 -49.59 78.00 29.89
N ASP A 817 -50.74 77.37 30.13
CA ASP A 817 -51.44 76.48 29.18
C ASP A 817 -50.61 75.25 28.73
N THR A 818 -49.83 74.65 29.63
CA THR A 818 -48.98 73.47 29.36
C THR A 818 -49.81 72.27 28.86
N PRO A 819 -49.46 71.66 27.71
CA PRO A 819 -50.16 70.48 27.19
C PRO A 819 -50.02 69.25 28.08
N VAL A 820 -51.03 68.37 28.05
CA VAL A 820 -50.96 67.04 28.69
C VAL A 820 -49.92 66.14 28.01
N THR A 821 -49.31 65.24 28.80
CA THR A 821 -48.41 64.20 28.27
C THR A 821 -49.19 63.28 27.32
N GLN A 822 -48.67 63.04 26.13
CA GLN A 822 -49.24 62.10 25.17
C GLN A 822 -48.51 60.75 25.26
N THR A 823 -49.26 59.65 25.10
CA THR A 823 -48.69 58.31 24.88
C THR A 823 -48.87 57.96 23.40
N VAL A 824 -47.81 57.54 22.73
CA VAL A 824 -47.84 57.12 21.32
C VAL A 824 -47.06 55.83 21.12
N ARG A 825 -47.56 54.94 20.27
CA ARG A 825 -46.84 53.71 19.89
C ARG A 825 -45.58 54.04 19.10
N GLY A 826 -44.50 53.31 19.35
CA GLY A 826 -43.22 53.46 18.66
C GLY A 826 -43.34 53.45 17.14
N GLY A 827 -42.72 54.43 16.48
CA GLY A 827 -42.81 54.65 15.04
C GLY A 827 -43.96 55.55 14.59
N ASN A 828 -44.90 55.93 15.48
CA ASN A 828 -45.94 56.90 15.16
C ASN A 828 -45.51 58.34 15.48
N GLN A 829 -46.13 59.31 14.79
CA GLN A 829 -46.04 60.74 15.10
C GLN A 829 -46.79 61.07 16.41
N VAL A 830 -46.32 62.09 17.12
CA VAL A 830 -47.06 62.74 18.22
C VAL A 830 -47.92 63.89 17.69
N VAL A 831 -49.12 64.09 18.23
CA VAL A 831 -50.02 65.15 17.75
C VAL A 831 -49.50 66.51 18.25
N GLU A 832 -49.37 67.49 17.35
CA GLU A 832 -48.98 68.85 17.72
C GLU A 832 -50.03 69.46 18.67
N PRO A 833 -49.65 69.85 19.91
CA PRO A 833 -50.58 70.46 20.84
C PRO A 833 -50.82 71.92 20.49
N LYS A 834 -51.84 72.54 21.10
CA LYS A 834 -52.02 73.99 21.05
C LYS A 834 -50.81 74.70 21.69
N ASP A 835 -50.41 75.83 21.10
CA ASP A 835 -49.33 76.65 21.60
C ASP A 835 -49.56 77.07 23.07
N PRO A 836 -48.57 76.91 23.96
CA PRO A 836 -48.61 77.47 25.31
C PRO A 836 -48.48 79.00 25.24
N LYS A 837 -48.68 79.70 26.36
CA LYS A 837 -48.58 81.18 26.43
C LYS A 837 -47.58 81.65 27.48
N ARG A 838 -47.01 82.83 27.26
CA ARG A 838 -46.09 83.48 28.22
C ARG A 838 -46.09 84.99 28.00
N ASP A 839 -46.42 85.76 29.02
CA ASP A 839 -46.57 87.21 28.91
C ASP A 839 -45.27 87.90 28.47
N GLY A 840 -45.34 88.64 27.36
CA GLY A 840 -44.19 89.34 26.77
C GLY A 840 -43.26 88.47 25.91
N TYR A 841 -43.65 87.24 25.54
CA TYR A 841 -42.86 86.35 24.69
C TYR A 841 -43.67 85.70 23.55
N GLU A 842 -43.03 85.61 22.38
CA GLU A 842 -43.44 84.85 21.21
C GLU A 842 -42.99 83.38 21.34
N PHE A 843 -43.88 82.45 21.00
CA PHE A 843 -43.59 81.00 21.01
C PHE A 843 -42.86 80.61 19.72
N MET A 844 -41.67 80.02 19.84
CA MET A 844 -40.80 79.66 18.70
C MET A 844 -40.98 78.19 18.25
N GLY A 845 -41.80 77.43 18.97
CA GLY A 845 -41.99 75.99 18.79
C GLY A 845 -41.41 75.15 19.92
N TRP A 846 -41.59 73.83 19.76
CA TRP A 846 -41.11 72.79 20.68
C TRP A 846 -39.70 72.33 20.31
N TYR A 847 -38.84 72.16 21.30
CA TYR A 847 -37.44 71.75 21.15
C TYR A 847 -37.11 70.56 22.06
N TYR A 848 -36.14 69.74 21.67
CA TYR A 848 -35.63 68.62 22.46
C TYR A 848 -34.10 68.60 22.44
N THR A 849 -33.50 67.85 23.36
CA THR A 849 -32.07 67.56 23.36
C THR A 849 -31.82 66.26 22.59
N ASP A 850 -31.02 66.30 21.53
CA ASP A 850 -30.66 65.11 20.75
C ASP A 850 -29.62 64.22 21.46
N GLU A 851 -29.30 63.07 20.85
CA GLU A 851 -28.35 62.10 21.41
C GLU A 851 -26.90 62.62 21.50
N ASN A 852 -26.61 63.79 20.92
CA ASN A 852 -25.33 64.50 21.01
C ASN A 852 -25.36 65.67 22.02
N GLY A 853 -26.46 65.83 22.77
CA GLY A 853 -26.62 66.91 23.74
C GLY A 853 -27.02 68.27 23.13
N LYS A 854 -27.36 68.32 21.85
CA LYS A 854 -27.71 69.56 21.14
C LYS A 854 -29.22 69.84 21.23
N GLU A 855 -29.58 71.10 21.45
CA GLU A 855 -30.98 71.52 21.38
C GLU A 855 -31.44 71.67 19.92
N VAL A 856 -32.46 70.91 19.52
CA VAL A 856 -33.01 70.81 18.15
C VAL A 856 -34.51 71.06 18.19
N LYS A 857 -35.06 71.76 17.18
CA LYS A 857 -36.52 71.95 17.05
C LYS A 857 -37.15 70.62 16.67
N TRP A 858 -38.22 70.21 17.36
CA TRP A 858 -38.98 69.02 17.01
C TRP A 858 -39.85 69.29 15.79
N ASP A 859 -39.89 68.34 14.85
CA ASP A 859 -40.82 68.32 13.73
C ASP A 859 -41.93 67.30 14.05
N PHE A 860 -43.20 67.72 14.03
CA PHE A 860 -44.32 66.83 14.33
C PHE A 860 -44.62 65.80 13.23
N SER A 861 -43.89 65.87 12.10
CA SER A 861 -43.88 64.80 11.09
C SER A 861 -42.85 63.70 11.38
N ASP A 862 -41.92 63.88 12.33
CA ASP A 862 -40.97 62.84 12.74
C ASP A 862 -41.65 61.77 13.64
N PRO A 863 -41.27 60.49 13.51
CA PRO A 863 -41.78 59.41 14.35
C PRO A 863 -41.12 59.38 15.74
N VAL A 864 -41.89 59.04 16.77
CA VAL A 864 -41.38 58.90 18.15
C VAL A 864 -40.91 57.47 18.38
N HIS A 865 -39.63 57.32 18.73
CA HIS A 865 -38.97 56.02 18.94
C HIS A 865 -38.53 55.72 20.38
N GLN A 866 -38.61 56.70 21.28
CA GLN A 866 -38.28 56.59 22.71
C GLN A 866 -39.04 57.65 23.52
N ASN A 867 -39.12 57.46 24.85
CA ASN A 867 -39.67 58.48 25.76
C ASN A 867 -38.89 59.80 25.64
N MET A 868 -39.60 60.94 25.52
CA MET A 868 -38.94 62.24 25.35
C MET A 868 -39.70 63.40 26.02
N THR A 869 -39.00 64.51 26.23
CA THR A 869 -39.58 65.76 26.74
C THR A 869 -39.34 66.89 25.76
N LEU A 870 -40.42 67.46 25.24
CA LEU A 870 -40.44 68.61 24.36
C LEU A 870 -40.58 69.88 25.19
N LYS A 871 -39.63 70.81 25.06
CA LYS A 871 -39.57 72.08 25.79
C LYS A 871 -39.98 73.25 24.91
N ALA A 872 -40.79 74.15 25.45
CA ALA A 872 -41.16 75.37 24.76
C ALA A 872 -39.97 76.34 24.69
N LYS A 873 -39.69 76.87 23.50
CA LYS A 873 -38.67 77.92 23.31
C LYS A 873 -39.35 79.26 23.03
N TRP A 874 -38.82 80.31 23.65
CA TRP A 874 -39.46 81.62 23.75
C TRP A 874 -38.52 82.71 23.20
N LYS A 875 -39.09 83.67 22.46
CA LYS A 875 -38.41 84.89 22.01
C LYS A 875 -39.12 86.08 22.65
N LYS A 876 -38.38 87.03 23.24
CA LYS A 876 -39.00 88.20 23.88
C LYS A 876 -39.63 89.12 22.83
N SER A 877 -40.88 89.53 23.03
CA SER A 877 -41.60 90.38 22.09
C SER A 877 -41.19 91.84 22.27
N GLU A 878 -40.55 92.42 21.25
CA GLU A 878 -40.19 93.84 21.23
C GLU A 878 -41.46 94.69 21.07
N THR A 879 -41.69 95.59 22.01
CA THR A 879 -42.93 96.35 22.14
C THR A 879 -42.71 97.79 21.69
N GLU A 880 -42.84 98.04 20.39
CA GLU A 880 -43.01 99.41 19.90
C GLU A 880 -44.38 99.98 20.36
N LYS A 881 -44.42 101.30 20.57
CA LYS A 881 -45.56 101.97 21.21
C LYS A 881 -46.58 102.46 20.18
N ALA A 882 -47.84 102.42 20.62
CA ALA A 882 -49.03 102.83 19.88
C ALA A 882 -48.99 104.25 19.27
N ASP A 883 -49.77 104.43 18.21
CA ASP A 883 -50.89 105.38 18.27
C ASP A 883 -52.11 104.88 17.45
N ASN A 884 -53.22 105.62 17.50
CA ASN A 884 -54.58 105.25 17.10
C ASN A 884 -54.90 105.56 15.62
N GLY A 885 -55.99 104.96 15.08
CA GLY A 885 -56.49 105.29 13.73
C GLY A 885 -57.68 104.45 13.25
N THR A 886 -58.88 104.67 13.79
CA THR A 886 -60.11 103.93 13.42
C THR A 886 -60.68 104.29 12.04
N SER A 887 -61.10 103.29 11.25
CA SER A 887 -62.51 103.12 10.80
C SER A 887 -62.70 101.94 9.83
N GLU A 888 -63.96 101.58 9.55
CA GLU A 888 -64.37 100.32 8.92
C GLU A 888 -64.74 100.44 7.42
N LYS A 889 -64.52 99.38 6.61
CA LYS A 889 -65.62 98.51 6.09
C LYS A 889 -65.21 97.41 5.08
N VAL A 890 -65.35 96.16 5.54
CA VAL A 890 -65.95 94.98 4.85
C VAL A 890 -66.07 95.00 3.30
N SER A 891 -65.39 94.07 2.60
CA SER A 891 -66.08 92.92 1.94
C SER A 891 -65.21 91.90 1.17
N LYS A 892 -65.52 90.61 1.43
CA LYS A 892 -65.53 89.42 0.54
C LYS A 892 -64.40 89.12 -0.47
N LYS A 893 -63.42 88.32 -0.01
CA LYS A 893 -63.11 86.92 -0.39
C LYS A 893 -62.96 86.47 -1.88
N LYS A 894 -61.91 85.65 -2.06
CA LYS A 894 -61.63 84.61 -3.09
C LYS A 894 -61.08 85.05 -4.46
N THR A 895 -59.78 84.79 -4.64
CA THR A 895 -59.11 84.53 -5.92
C THR A 895 -59.18 83.03 -6.24
N ASP A 896 -59.18 82.64 -7.52
CA ASP A 896 -59.09 81.25 -7.96
C ASP A 896 -57.78 80.97 -8.74
N GLN A 897 -57.52 79.70 -9.07
CA GLN A 897 -56.29 79.20 -9.72
C GLN A 897 -56.06 79.82 -11.13
N LYS A 898 -54.88 79.80 -11.78
CA LYS A 898 -54.08 78.61 -12.15
C LYS A 898 -52.94 78.97 -13.14
N LYS A 899 -52.09 77.97 -13.43
CA LYS A 899 -51.26 77.71 -14.64
C LYS A 899 -49.83 78.28 -14.76
N MET A 900 -48.92 77.31 -14.93
CA MET A 900 -47.76 77.31 -15.86
C MET A 900 -46.55 78.21 -15.47
N ARG A 901 -45.32 77.97 -15.96
CA ARG A 901 -44.88 77.12 -17.09
C ARG A 901 -43.49 76.50 -16.86
N THR A 902 -43.13 75.49 -17.66
CA THR A 902 -41.80 74.87 -17.74
C THR A 902 -40.79 75.71 -18.53
N GLY A 903 -39.47 75.59 -18.27
CA GLY A 903 -38.42 76.20 -19.10
C GLY A 903 -36.97 76.03 -18.59
N ASN A 904 -36.14 75.30 -19.33
CA ASN A 904 -34.70 75.10 -19.08
C ASN A 904 -33.84 76.38 -19.24
N THR A 905 -32.66 76.44 -18.59
CA THR A 905 -31.35 76.48 -19.30
C THR A 905 -30.12 76.23 -18.41
N LYS A 906 -28.96 75.93 -19.03
CA LYS A 906 -27.65 75.61 -18.40
C LYS A 906 -26.63 76.74 -18.62
N ARG A 907 -25.66 76.94 -17.69
CA ARG A 907 -24.22 77.33 -17.88
C ARG A 907 -23.62 77.87 -16.55
N PHE A 908 -22.29 77.99 -16.31
CA PHE A 908 -21.11 77.11 -16.53
C PHE A 908 -19.83 77.77 -15.93
N ARG A 909 -18.79 76.98 -15.61
CA ARG A 909 -17.32 77.30 -15.50
C ARG A 909 -16.68 77.91 -14.22
N ARG A 910 -15.92 77.04 -13.53
CA ARG A 910 -14.44 77.05 -13.28
C ARG A 910 -13.68 78.22 -12.59
N LYS A 911 -12.92 77.84 -11.54
CA LYS A 911 -11.45 78.03 -11.29
C LYS A 911 -10.93 76.71 -10.64
N THR A 912 -9.75 76.09 -10.85
CA THR A 912 -8.30 76.47 -10.89
C THR A 912 -7.75 76.93 -9.53
N ASP A 913 -6.61 76.43 -9.00
CA ASP A 913 -5.65 75.41 -9.49
C ASP A 913 -4.62 74.98 -8.40
N GLN A 914 -3.87 73.88 -8.62
CA GLN A 914 -2.56 73.49 -8.00
C GLN A 914 -2.54 73.20 -6.46
N GLN A 915 -1.65 72.38 -5.86
CA GLN A 915 -0.49 71.51 -6.23
C GLN A 915 -0.32 70.45 -5.06
N ARG A 916 0.56 69.44 -4.94
CA ARG A 916 1.77 68.91 -5.65
C ARG A 916 2.09 67.45 -5.18
N GLN A 917 2.47 66.51 -6.08
CA GLN A 917 3.28 65.26 -5.83
C GLN A 917 2.80 64.22 -4.76
N GLN A 918 3.14 62.92 -4.78
CA GLN A 918 3.94 62.06 -5.68
C GLN A 918 3.01 60.98 -6.31
N LYS A 919 3.04 60.73 -7.63
CA LYS A 919 3.94 59.84 -8.40
C LYS A 919 3.70 58.34 -8.07
N GLN A 920 3.10 57.51 -8.93
CA GLN A 920 3.58 56.99 -10.25
C GLN A 920 4.90 56.21 -10.14
N GLU A 921 5.15 55.10 -10.84
CA GLU A 921 4.57 54.49 -12.07
C GLU A 921 4.93 52.96 -12.06
N ARG A 922 4.71 52.07 -13.04
CA ARG A 922 4.41 52.12 -14.49
C ARG A 922 3.67 50.81 -14.87
N ASN A 923 2.62 50.83 -15.70
CA ASN A 923 2.60 50.40 -17.13
C ASN A 923 3.04 48.93 -17.42
N ARG A 924 2.43 48.20 -18.38
CA ARG A 924 1.41 48.59 -19.37
C ARG A 924 0.60 47.40 -19.92
N THR A 925 -0.56 47.74 -20.47
CA THR A 925 -1.37 47.04 -21.49
C THR A 925 -0.63 46.11 -22.46
N LEU A 926 -1.30 45.02 -22.85
CA LEU A 926 -1.58 44.49 -24.22
C LEU A 926 -1.97 43.00 -24.09
N ASP A 927 -2.94 42.42 -24.80
CA ASP A 927 -4.05 43.00 -25.57
C ASP A 927 -5.14 41.93 -25.85
N GLY A 928 -6.35 42.34 -26.25
CA GLY A 928 -7.21 41.51 -27.11
C GLY A 928 -8.27 40.55 -26.50
N TYR A 929 -9.44 40.57 -27.18
CA TYR A 929 -10.49 39.56 -27.45
C TYR A 929 -10.56 38.20 -26.71
N GLY A 930 -11.74 37.60 -26.47
CA GLY A 930 -13.10 38.11 -26.77
C GLY A 930 -14.12 37.15 -27.41
N SER A 931 -14.15 35.86 -27.06
CA SER A 931 -15.23 34.90 -27.36
C SER A 931 -15.11 33.70 -26.40
N VAL A 932 -16.13 33.27 -25.66
CA VAL A 932 -17.29 32.49 -26.14
C VAL A 932 -16.86 31.24 -26.92
N PHE A 933 -16.59 30.16 -26.19
CA PHE A 933 -17.48 28.99 -26.13
C PHE A 933 -17.45 28.41 -24.71
#